data_AF-A0A2V5TT29-F1
#
_entry.id   AF-A0A2V5TT29-F1
#
_cell.length_a   1.000
_cell.length_b   1.000
_cell.length_c   1.000
_cell.angle_alpha   90.00
_cell.angle_beta   90.00
_cell.angle_gamma   90.00
#
_symmetry.space_group_name_H-M   'P 1'
#
loop_
_entity.id
_entity.type
_entity.pdbx_description
1 polymer ?
#
loop_
_entity_poly.entity_id
_entity_poly.type
_entity_poly.pdbx_seq_one_letter_code
_entity_poly.pdbx_strand_id
1 'polypeptide(L)'
;MVTRLLHRCGLELGSESDLMPPQADNPEGFWEHLGFVALNEELLNELGGAWDLPPKGNENFTHARLNPLRMKARLLIEGFGSAHVWGWKDPRNSLTLPFWQDFLPDLKTLIVVRNPLEVAYSMRERNGTSYSFGLRLWEIYSRRVIEAASAQERLVTHYDLFFEDPETELRRITHFIGLPAAEVANAAALVTRQKRHTRFSIDDLIDARVSGEVIQLYRALISEAKGKIGRTSQGAKQEEPDLLPGPVSQLDASVPERIVRIEHLEREIRQLSQHLAWQDQLLLAKSISLAESEAQVEELRNRLRKQLQASKRLCRLLDDAGNAAAQLRSSSRWQMANPIAALKAKFSPQRSRELLGYGHLEKIVSTYQKWRTTHPEVTVIDHEIQALISGVLSAPGQRVAPVEPPEPTRPIEFPVHEQVEISIVVPVFNQFRFTHACLASLQERQGKERFEVIVVDDCSTDETAEAVPRIPGVVYLRNETNSGFIASCNRGAEKGRGKYLVFLNNDTLVRDGWLTALVDTFAEDPYAGIVGAKLIYPDGRLQEAGGVIWRDASGWNYGKFDDPAKPEYNYLREVDYCSAAALMIPKSLFQSVGGFDPRYAPAYYEDTDLAFKVRQAGHKVLYQPLSEVIHYEGATGGTDPATGTKKHQGINRSTFAETWAAELVTKPTSGDAAFLRQAPTGRKNILVIDHYVPSPDRDSGSLRMFQVLKLLRQLGHRVTFIPDNLANVAPYTG
;
A
#
# COMPACT_ATOMS: atom_id res chain seq x y z
N MET A 1 -14.95 -15.99 24.34
CA MET A 1 -15.70 -16.85 25.29
C MET A 1 -16.77 -16.09 26.06
N VAL A 2 -16.44 -15.23 27.04
CA VAL A 2 -17.45 -14.57 27.91
C VAL A 2 -18.50 -13.78 27.11
N THR A 3 -18.08 -12.94 26.15
CA THR A 3 -18.98 -12.18 25.27
C THR A 3 -19.97 -13.07 24.50
N ARG A 4 -19.51 -14.21 23.99
CA ARG A 4 -20.34 -15.21 23.30
C ARG A 4 -21.39 -15.82 24.24
N LEU A 5 -21.02 -16.09 25.50
CA LEU A 5 -21.96 -16.61 26.50
C LEU A 5 -23.04 -15.59 26.83
N LEU A 6 -22.67 -14.32 27.00
CA LEU A 6 -23.63 -13.24 27.27
C LEU A 6 -24.55 -12.97 26.08
N HIS A 7 -24.04 -13.04 24.85
CA HIS A 7 -24.86 -12.96 23.65
C HIS A 7 -25.92 -14.07 23.59
N ARG A 8 -25.56 -15.30 23.98
CA ARG A 8 -26.53 -16.41 24.14
C ARG A 8 -27.56 -16.15 25.24
N CYS A 9 -27.22 -15.39 26.27
CA CYS A 9 -28.15 -14.94 27.31
C CYS A 9 -29.00 -13.73 26.90
N GLY A 10 -28.90 -13.25 25.65
CA GLY A 10 -29.70 -12.16 25.11
C GLY A 10 -29.02 -10.79 25.06
N LEU A 11 -27.69 -10.71 25.22
CA LEU A 11 -26.95 -9.47 25.01
C LEU A 11 -26.88 -9.13 23.51
N GLU A 12 -27.47 -8.01 23.10
CA GLU A 12 -27.34 -7.52 21.72
C GLU A 12 -25.93 -6.96 21.48
N LEU A 13 -25.27 -7.42 20.41
CA LEU A 13 -23.90 -7.03 20.06
C LEU A 13 -23.81 -6.34 18.69
N GLY A 14 -24.92 -6.20 17.96
CA GLY A 14 -24.96 -5.70 16.58
C GLY A 14 -25.11 -6.83 15.56
N SER A 15 -25.22 -6.49 14.28
CA SER A 15 -25.42 -7.49 13.23
C SER A 15 -24.16 -8.33 13.03
N GLU A 16 -24.30 -9.56 12.50
CA GLU A 16 -23.14 -10.44 12.24
C GLU A 16 -22.11 -9.78 11.30
N SER A 17 -22.53 -8.92 10.38
CA SER A 17 -21.64 -8.15 9.51
C SER A 17 -20.86 -7.05 10.22
N ASP A 18 -21.32 -6.61 11.39
CA ASP A 18 -20.66 -5.58 12.19
C ASP A 18 -19.66 -6.17 13.20
N LEU A 19 -19.62 -7.49 13.35
CA LEU A 19 -18.71 -8.20 14.24
C LEU A 19 -17.43 -8.64 13.51
N MET A 20 -16.30 -8.54 14.22
CA MET A 20 -15.01 -8.94 13.69
C MET A 20 -14.99 -10.44 13.33
N PRO A 21 -14.57 -10.80 12.09
CA PRO A 21 -14.60 -12.18 11.64
C PRO A 21 -13.60 -13.07 12.40
N PRO A 22 -13.82 -14.40 12.45
CA PRO A 22 -12.85 -15.34 13.00
C PRO A 22 -11.50 -15.28 12.30
N GLN A 23 -10.41 -15.44 13.05
CA GLN A 23 -9.05 -15.51 12.53
C GLN A 23 -8.42 -16.87 12.85
N ALA A 24 -7.29 -17.20 12.22
CA ALA A 24 -6.63 -18.49 12.38
C ALA A 24 -6.18 -18.77 13.83
N ASP A 25 -5.84 -17.74 14.59
CA ASP A 25 -5.46 -17.78 16.00
C ASP A 25 -6.67 -17.73 16.96
N ASN A 26 -7.86 -17.35 16.47
CA ASN A 26 -9.11 -17.36 17.21
C ASN A 26 -10.30 -17.77 16.32
N PRO A 27 -10.44 -19.08 16.05
CA PRO A 27 -11.45 -19.61 15.11
C PRO A 27 -12.89 -19.44 15.60
N GLU A 28 -13.10 -19.07 16.88
CA GLU A 28 -14.43 -18.79 17.44
C GLU A 28 -14.84 -17.31 17.32
N GLY A 29 -14.02 -16.45 16.71
CA GLY A 29 -14.30 -15.02 16.56
C GLY A 29 -13.89 -14.18 17.77
N PHE A 30 -13.60 -12.90 17.56
CA PHE A 30 -13.24 -11.96 18.63
C PHE A 30 -14.45 -11.35 19.34
N TRP A 31 -15.63 -11.42 18.70
CA TRP A 31 -16.90 -10.84 19.19
C TRP A 31 -16.77 -9.34 19.50
N GLU A 32 -15.94 -8.64 18.72
CA GLU A 32 -15.72 -7.20 18.81
C GLU A 32 -16.53 -6.52 17.71
N HIS A 33 -17.26 -5.46 18.06
CA HIS A 33 -18.03 -4.68 17.10
C HIS A 33 -17.10 -3.68 16.38
N LEU A 34 -17.00 -3.78 15.06
CA LEU A 34 -16.03 -3.05 14.23
C LEU A 34 -16.16 -1.53 14.39
N GLY A 35 -17.39 -1.01 14.53
CA GLY A 35 -17.61 0.42 14.77
C GLY A 35 -17.03 0.93 16.10
N PHE A 36 -17.09 0.13 17.16
CA PHE A 36 -16.51 0.51 18.46
C PHE A 36 -15.00 0.39 18.44
N VAL A 37 -14.47 -0.63 17.75
CA VAL A 37 -13.03 -0.81 17.54
C VAL A 37 -12.43 0.37 16.81
N ALA A 38 -12.99 0.74 15.66
CA ALA A 38 -12.52 1.85 14.85
C ALA A 38 -12.55 3.17 15.65
N LEU A 39 -13.64 3.43 16.37
CA LEU A 39 -13.76 4.66 17.14
C LEU A 39 -12.81 4.71 18.35
N ASN A 40 -12.58 3.58 19.03
CA ASN A 40 -11.57 3.50 20.10
C ASN A 40 -10.16 3.73 19.59
N GLU A 41 -9.82 3.23 18.39
CA GLU A 41 -8.51 3.50 17.76
C GLU A 41 -8.35 4.98 17.40
N GLU A 42 -9.37 5.60 16.79
CA GLU A 42 -9.38 7.04 16.52
C GLU A 42 -9.25 7.87 17.82
N LEU A 43 -9.93 7.47 18.90
CA LEU A 43 -9.84 8.14 20.21
C LEU A 43 -8.43 8.06 20.80
N LEU A 44 -7.81 6.89 20.80
CA LEU A 44 -6.45 6.74 21.32
C LEU A 44 -5.46 7.57 20.52
N ASN A 45 -5.58 7.57 19.18
CA ASN A 45 -4.74 8.36 18.29
C ASN A 45 -4.85 9.86 18.57
N GLU A 46 -6.08 10.39 18.75
CA GLU A 46 -6.29 11.80 19.11
C GLU A 46 -5.72 12.15 20.49
N LEU A 47 -5.64 11.17 21.40
CA LEU A 47 -4.98 11.32 22.71
C LEU A 47 -3.45 11.13 22.64
N GLY A 48 -2.88 10.91 21.45
CA GLY A 48 -1.45 10.74 21.26
C GLY A 48 -0.92 9.40 21.78
N GLY A 49 -1.75 8.36 21.77
CA GLY A 49 -1.37 7.00 22.15
C GLY A 49 -2.00 5.94 21.24
N ALA A 50 -1.69 4.68 21.52
CA ALA A 50 -2.21 3.50 20.84
C ALA A 50 -2.50 2.39 21.88
N TRP A 51 -2.92 1.21 21.42
CA TRP A 51 -3.20 0.09 22.34
C TRP A 51 -1.92 -0.49 22.97
N ASP A 52 -0.82 -0.45 22.24
CA ASP A 52 0.52 -0.92 22.62
C ASP A 52 1.39 0.19 23.22
N LEU A 53 1.02 1.44 22.98
CA LEU A 53 1.57 2.62 23.65
C LEU A 53 0.45 3.48 24.28
N PRO A 54 -0.12 3.06 25.43
CA PRO A 54 -1.24 3.77 26.05
C PRO A 54 -0.93 5.25 26.34
N PRO A 55 -1.88 6.17 26.10
CA PRO A 55 -1.71 7.60 26.39
C PRO A 55 -1.53 7.85 27.91
N LYS A 56 -1.14 9.05 28.31
CA LYS A 56 -0.76 9.33 29.72
C LYS A 56 -1.96 9.31 30.67
N GLY A 57 -1.69 9.28 31.98
CA GLY A 57 -2.69 9.11 33.05
C GLY A 57 -3.80 10.17 33.10
N ASN A 58 -3.52 11.35 32.58
CA ASN A 58 -4.24 12.60 32.83
C ASN A 58 -4.93 13.15 31.57
N GLU A 59 -5.35 12.28 30.65
CA GLU A 59 -5.97 12.72 29.40
C GLU A 59 -7.28 13.47 29.63
N ASN A 60 -7.46 14.58 28.91
CA ASN A 60 -8.67 15.37 28.96
C ASN A 60 -9.66 14.93 27.88
N PHE A 61 -10.58 14.03 28.24
CA PHE A 61 -11.65 13.57 27.35
C PHE A 61 -12.68 14.66 27.00
N THR A 62 -12.69 15.80 27.68
CA THR A 62 -13.61 16.93 27.40
C THR A 62 -13.07 17.92 26.35
N HIS A 63 -11.86 17.70 25.83
CA HIS A 63 -11.23 18.62 24.89
C HIS A 63 -11.99 18.72 23.55
N ALA A 64 -12.10 19.93 22.99
CA ALA A 64 -12.86 20.21 21.77
C ALA A 64 -12.38 19.42 20.54
N ARG A 65 -11.12 18.98 20.52
CA ARG A 65 -10.56 18.12 19.44
C ARG A 65 -11.33 16.81 19.26
N LEU A 66 -11.97 16.30 20.32
CA LEU A 66 -12.72 15.06 20.28
C LEU A 66 -14.16 15.24 19.78
N ASN A 67 -14.62 16.48 19.54
CA ASN A 67 -16.01 16.76 19.12
C ASN A 67 -16.46 15.98 17.87
N PRO A 68 -15.65 15.80 16.81
CA PRO A 68 -16.05 14.96 15.68
C PRO A 68 -16.28 13.49 16.08
N LEU A 69 -15.46 12.95 16.98
CA LEU A 69 -15.58 11.59 17.50
C LEU A 69 -16.81 11.44 18.40
N ARG A 70 -17.18 12.49 19.13
CA ARG A 70 -18.42 12.53 19.92
C ARG A 70 -19.67 12.39 19.05
N MET A 71 -19.68 12.95 17.84
CA MET A 71 -20.78 12.77 16.90
C MET A 71 -20.85 11.33 16.37
N LYS A 72 -19.70 10.75 15.98
CA LYS A 72 -19.62 9.35 15.55
C LYS A 72 -20.09 8.38 16.65
N ALA A 73 -19.71 8.64 17.91
CA ALA A 73 -20.13 7.86 19.07
C ALA A 73 -21.66 7.84 19.21
N ARG A 74 -22.33 8.99 19.05
CA ARG A 74 -23.79 9.08 19.15
C ARG A 74 -24.49 8.26 18.07
N LEU A 75 -24.07 8.41 16.81
CA LEU A 75 -24.65 7.65 15.70
C LEU A 75 -24.45 6.14 15.86
N LEU A 76 -23.29 5.73 16.38
CA LEU A 76 -23.01 4.34 16.67
C LEU A 76 -23.92 3.78 17.76
N ILE A 77 -24.13 4.53 18.85
CA ILE A 77 -25.02 4.17 19.95
C ILE A 77 -26.49 4.11 19.48
N GLU A 78 -26.92 5.06 18.65
CA GLU A 78 -28.29 5.08 18.09
C GLU A 78 -28.64 3.80 17.33
N GLY A 79 -27.65 3.14 16.70
CA GLY A 79 -27.82 1.84 16.03
C GLY A 79 -28.30 0.72 16.95
N PHE A 80 -28.15 0.86 18.27
CA PHE A 80 -28.58 -0.11 19.28
C PHE A 80 -29.89 0.28 19.97
N GLY A 81 -30.52 1.40 19.59
CA GLY A 81 -31.66 1.98 20.30
C GLY A 81 -32.93 1.12 20.37
N SER A 82 -33.02 0.04 19.58
CA SER A 82 -34.12 -0.92 19.60
C SER A 82 -33.92 -2.09 20.59
N ALA A 83 -32.72 -2.27 21.12
CA ALA A 83 -32.38 -3.39 22.00
C ALA A 83 -32.64 -3.06 23.47
N HIS A 84 -33.18 -4.03 24.21
CA HIS A 84 -33.46 -3.86 25.65
C HIS A 84 -32.18 -3.84 26.50
N VAL A 85 -31.22 -4.71 26.17
CA VAL A 85 -29.88 -4.75 26.78
C VAL A 85 -28.88 -5.00 25.66
N TRP A 86 -27.93 -4.10 25.50
CA TRP A 86 -26.88 -4.19 24.49
C TRP A 86 -25.51 -3.88 25.09
N GLY A 87 -24.45 -4.29 24.40
CA GLY A 87 -23.10 -4.00 24.82
C GLY A 87 -22.07 -4.29 23.74
N TRP A 88 -20.81 -4.00 24.03
CA TRP A 88 -19.71 -4.29 23.14
C TRP A 88 -18.49 -4.76 23.94
N LYS A 89 -17.59 -5.46 23.26
CA LYS A 89 -16.30 -5.87 23.81
C LYS A 89 -15.19 -5.25 22.97
N ASP A 90 -14.25 -4.60 23.66
CA ASP A 90 -12.99 -4.11 23.10
C ASP A 90 -11.99 -3.95 24.27
N PRO A 91 -10.78 -4.53 24.22
CA PRO A 91 -9.75 -4.33 25.24
C PRO A 91 -9.40 -2.85 25.46
N ARG A 92 -9.43 -2.01 24.41
CA ARG A 92 -9.11 -0.58 24.44
C ARG A 92 -10.08 0.22 25.31
N ASN A 93 -11.28 -0.31 25.59
CA ASN A 93 -12.22 0.29 26.53
C ASN A 93 -11.58 0.53 27.91
N SER A 94 -10.60 -0.27 28.34
CA SER A 94 -9.88 -0.01 29.58
C SER A 94 -9.20 1.36 29.63
N LEU A 95 -8.87 1.93 28.47
CA LEU A 95 -8.22 3.24 28.32
C LEU A 95 -9.23 4.34 27.97
N THR A 96 -10.26 4.01 27.20
CA THR A 96 -11.25 4.97 26.67
C THR A 96 -12.54 5.05 27.47
N LEU A 97 -12.70 4.25 28.54
CA LEU A 97 -13.93 4.21 29.36
C LEU A 97 -14.46 5.59 29.77
N PRO A 98 -13.63 6.55 30.22
CA PRO A 98 -14.13 7.89 30.60
C PRO A 98 -14.85 8.61 29.45
N PHE A 99 -14.42 8.43 28.21
CA PHE A 99 -15.11 8.99 27.04
C PHE A 99 -16.52 8.43 26.89
N TRP A 100 -16.68 7.11 27.09
CA TRP A 100 -17.95 6.42 26.88
C TRP A 100 -18.96 6.68 28.00
N GLN A 101 -18.48 6.85 29.24
CA GLN A 101 -19.31 7.21 30.39
C GLN A 101 -20.01 8.56 30.20
N ASP A 102 -19.42 9.50 29.44
CA ASP A 102 -20.08 10.78 29.09
C ASP A 102 -21.37 10.59 28.28
N PHE A 103 -21.49 9.51 27.50
CA PHE A 103 -22.65 9.24 26.64
C PHE A 103 -23.64 8.28 27.28
N LEU A 104 -23.15 7.41 28.16
CA LEU A 104 -23.89 6.32 28.76
C LEU A 104 -23.72 6.39 30.28
N PRO A 105 -24.48 7.26 30.97
CA PRO A 105 -24.33 7.45 32.41
C PRO A 105 -24.66 6.19 33.23
N ASP A 106 -25.45 5.26 32.69
CA ASP A 106 -25.79 3.98 33.34
C ASP A 106 -24.91 2.80 32.88
N LEU A 107 -23.77 3.07 32.22
CA LEU A 107 -22.89 2.06 31.63
C LEU A 107 -22.36 1.08 32.69
N LYS A 108 -22.77 -0.19 32.59
CA LYS A 108 -22.23 -1.29 33.40
C LYS A 108 -20.93 -1.83 32.80
N THR A 109 -19.87 -1.88 33.60
CA THR A 109 -18.54 -2.34 33.19
C THR A 109 -18.24 -3.73 33.76
N LEU A 110 -18.17 -4.75 32.89
CA LEU A 110 -17.72 -6.09 33.28
C LEU A 110 -16.22 -6.23 33.06
N ILE A 111 -15.45 -6.38 34.14
CA ILE A 111 -13.99 -6.53 34.09
C ILE A 111 -13.65 -8.01 34.19
N VAL A 112 -13.16 -8.60 33.10
CA VAL A 112 -12.73 -10.01 33.06
C VAL A 112 -11.23 -10.11 33.28
N VAL A 113 -10.84 -10.57 34.46
CA VAL A 113 -9.44 -10.66 34.86
C VAL A 113 -8.85 -12.00 34.41
N ARG A 114 -7.65 -11.93 33.81
CA ARG A 114 -6.81 -13.09 33.47
C ARG A 114 -5.46 -12.97 34.14
N ASN A 115 -4.78 -14.10 34.32
CA ASN A 115 -3.44 -14.11 34.91
C ASN A 115 -2.49 -13.26 34.04
N PRO A 116 -1.69 -12.34 34.64
CA PRO A 116 -0.75 -11.49 33.91
C PRO A 116 0.22 -12.26 32.99
N LEU A 117 0.70 -13.42 33.43
CA LEU A 117 1.60 -14.26 32.62
C LEU A 117 0.88 -14.95 31.46
N GLU A 118 -0.38 -15.35 31.64
CA GLU A 118 -1.19 -15.90 30.54
C GLU A 118 -1.40 -14.84 29.45
N VAL A 119 -1.64 -13.59 29.85
CA VAL A 119 -1.77 -12.46 28.91
C VAL A 119 -0.44 -12.19 28.21
N ALA A 120 0.66 -12.07 28.96
CA ALA A 120 1.98 -11.84 28.39
C ALA A 120 2.42 -12.98 27.45
N TYR A 121 2.14 -14.24 27.80
CA TYR A 121 2.38 -15.40 26.96
C TYR A 121 1.55 -15.34 25.67
N SER A 122 0.25 -15.09 25.78
CA SER A 122 -0.65 -14.99 24.61
C SER A 122 -0.23 -13.86 23.66
N MET A 123 0.24 -12.73 24.18
CA MET A 123 0.72 -11.61 23.38
C MET A 123 2.06 -11.90 22.70
N ARG A 124 2.93 -12.69 23.33
CA ARG A 124 4.18 -13.15 22.71
C ARG A 124 3.91 -14.06 21.52
N GLU A 125 3.03 -15.05 21.70
CA GLU A 125 2.68 -16.00 20.63
C GLU A 125 1.99 -15.31 19.46
N ARG A 126 1.13 -14.32 19.71
CA ARG A 126 0.39 -13.62 18.65
C ARG A 126 1.20 -12.53 17.94
N ASN A 127 1.93 -11.73 18.71
CA ASN A 127 2.51 -10.46 18.23
C ASN A 127 4.05 -10.41 18.35
N GLY A 128 4.70 -11.49 18.79
CA GLY A 128 6.17 -11.53 18.98
C GLY A 128 6.69 -10.65 20.12
N THR A 129 5.83 -10.19 21.03
CA THR A 129 6.19 -9.24 22.10
C THR A 129 6.96 -9.90 23.28
N SER A 130 7.70 -9.10 24.05
CA SER A 130 8.41 -9.60 25.25
C SER A 130 7.46 -9.78 26.44
N TYR A 131 7.79 -10.69 27.37
CA TYR A 131 7.00 -10.89 28.58
C TYR A 131 6.91 -9.62 29.44
N SER A 132 8.00 -8.86 29.56
CA SER A 132 8.04 -7.60 30.30
C SER A 132 7.08 -6.56 29.70
N PHE A 133 6.99 -6.52 28.37
CA PHE A 133 6.05 -5.65 27.67
C PHE A 133 4.60 -6.06 27.92
N GLY A 134 4.27 -7.35 27.80
CA GLY A 134 2.94 -7.86 28.08
C GLY A 134 2.49 -7.64 29.53
N LEU A 135 3.39 -7.85 30.50
CA LEU A 135 3.12 -7.57 31.92
C LEU A 135 2.88 -6.08 32.18
N ARG A 136 3.63 -5.20 31.52
CA ARG A 136 3.46 -3.75 31.67
C ARG A 136 2.14 -3.27 31.08
N LEU A 137 1.75 -3.77 29.91
CA LEU A 137 0.45 -3.46 29.33
C LEU A 137 -0.69 -3.98 30.19
N TRP A 138 -0.59 -5.22 30.69
CA TRP A 138 -1.57 -5.78 31.62
C TRP A 138 -1.76 -4.89 32.84
N GLU A 139 -0.67 -4.39 33.42
CA GLU A 139 -0.72 -3.47 34.56
C GLU A 139 -1.45 -2.16 34.22
N ILE A 140 -1.04 -1.49 33.13
CA ILE A 140 -1.61 -0.19 32.73
C ILE A 140 -3.12 -0.33 32.46
N TYR A 141 -3.53 -1.32 31.67
CA TYR A 141 -4.93 -1.56 31.34
C TYR A 141 -5.76 -1.87 32.59
N SER A 142 -5.24 -2.71 33.48
CA SER A 142 -5.91 -3.09 34.73
C SER A 142 -6.08 -1.89 35.65
N ARG A 143 -5.06 -1.04 35.80
CA ARG A 143 -5.17 0.17 36.63
C ARG A 143 -6.18 1.15 36.06
N ARG A 144 -6.10 1.44 34.76
CA ARG A 144 -6.98 2.42 34.10
C ARG A 144 -8.45 2.05 34.17
N VAL A 145 -8.79 0.78 33.94
CA VAL A 145 -10.19 0.36 34.02
C VAL A 145 -10.72 0.41 35.45
N ILE A 146 -9.89 0.12 36.46
CA ILE A 146 -10.29 0.21 37.88
C ILE A 146 -10.45 1.67 38.33
N GLU A 147 -9.58 2.56 37.84
CA GLU A 147 -9.63 3.99 38.14
C GLU A 147 -10.85 4.66 37.48
N ALA A 148 -11.19 4.28 36.26
CA ALA A 148 -12.31 4.84 35.52
C ALA A 148 -13.68 4.23 35.89
N ALA A 149 -13.73 2.93 36.19
CA ALA A 149 -14.99 2.26 36.50
C ALA A 149 -15.39 2.44 37.98
N SER A 150 -16.55 3.05 38.21
CA SER A 150 -17.09 3.26 39.54
C SER A 150 -17.41 1.91 40.23
N ALA A 151 -17.25 1.84 41.55
CA ALA A 151 -17.44 0.60 42.30
C ALA A 151 -18.88 0.06 42.28
N GLN A 152 -19.87 0.90 41.95
CA GLN A 152 -21.30 0.52 41.87
C GLN A 152 -21.72 0.12 40.45
N GLU A 153 -20.93 0.48 39.43
CA GLU A 153 -21.21 0.22 38.02
C GLU A 153 -20.23 -0.76 37.40
N ARG A 154 -19.38 -1.40 38.22
CA ARG A 154 -18.48 -2.46 37.78
C ARG A 154 -18.75 -3.79 38.46
N LEU A 155 -18.49 -4.85 37.72
CA LEU A 155 -18.39 -6.20 38.25
C LEU A 155 -17.06 -6.80 37.79
N VAL A 156 -16.24 -7.24 38.75
CA VAL A 156 -15.02 -7.97 38.45
C VAL A 156 -15.34 -9.47 38.44
N THR A 157 -14.91 -10.16 37.39
CA THR A 157 -14.94 -11.62 37.27
C THR A 157 -13.56 -12.13 36.92
N HIS A 158 -13.29 -13.39 37.23
CA HIS A 158 -12.03 -14.04 36.91
C HIS A 158 -12.28 -15.18 35.93
N TYR A 159 -11.39 -15.31 34.95
CA TYR A 159 -11.53 -16.26 33.86
C TYR A 159 -11.67 -17.73 34.33
N ASP A 160 -11.06 -18.10 35.46
CA ASP A 160 -11.14 -19.48 35.97
C ASP A 160 -12.52 -19.85 36.53
N LEU A 161 -13.29 -18.89 37.03
CA LEU A 161 -14.63 -19.14 37.61
C LEU A 161 -15.58 -19.76 36.57
N PHE A 162 -15.42 -19.41 35.30
CA PHE A 162 -16.20 -19.99 34.21
C PHE A 162 -15.89 -21.47 33.93
N PHE A 163 -14.75 -21.99 34.38
CA PHE A 163 -14.41 -23.41 34.25
C PHE A 163 -14.72 -24.21 35.52
N GLU A 164 -14.79 -23.52 36.66
CA GLU A 164 -15.18 -24.10 37.95
C GLU A 164 -16.70 -24.29 38.03
N ASP A 165 -17.45 -23.19 37.92
CA ASP A 165 -18.92 -23.15 37.96
C ASP A 165 -19.47 -22.07 37.01
N PRO A 166 -19.55 -22.38 35.70
CA PRO A 166 -20.01 -21.42 34.69
C PRO A 166 -21.44 -20.93 34.91
N GLU A 167 -22.32 -21.76 35.46
CA GLU A 167 -23.73 -21.40 35.63
C GLU A 167 -23.88 -20.35 36.72
N THR A 168 -23.29 -20.57 37.90
CA THR A 168 -23.36 -19.61 39.02
C THR A 168 -22.73 -18.28 38.62
N GLU A 169 -21.59 -18.32 37.93
CA GLU A 169 -20.89 -17.10 37.52
C GLU A 169 -21.64 -16.34 36.41
N LEU A 170 -22.23 -17.04 35.43
CA LEU A 170 -23.09 -16.39 34.45
C LEU A 170 -24.35 -15.80 35.09
N ARG A 171 -24.98 -16.47 36.07
CA ARG A 171 -26.13 -15.91 36.80
C ARG A 171 -25.77 -14.61 37.52
N ARG A 172 -24.58 -14.56 38.14
CA ARG A 172 -24.05 -13.36 38.79
C ARG A 172 -23.90 -12.20 37.80
N ILE A 173 -23.35 -12.48 36.62
CA ILE A 173 -23.14 -11.47 35.59
C ILE A 173 -24.47 -11.03 34.97
N THR A 174 -25.36 -11.95 34.58
CA THR A 174 -26.66 -11.62 33.99
C THR A 174 -27.53 -10.81 34.95
N HIS A 175 -27.49 -11.12 36.26
CA HIS A 175 -28.17 -10.32 37.26
C HIS A 175 -27.62 -8.89 37.35
N PHE A 176 -26.30 -8.72 37.30
CA PHE A 176 -25.65 -7.41 37.34
C PHE A 176 -25.96 -6.53 36.13
N ILE A 177 -25.99 -7.11 34.92
CA ILE A 177 -26.25 -6.36 33.67
C ILE A 177 -27.74 -6.33 33.27
N GLY A 178 -28.62 -7.03 33.99
CA GLY A 178 -30.07 -7.03 33.75
C GLY A 178 -30.56 -7.96 32.63
N LEU A 179 -29.81 -9.03 32.31
CA LEU A 179 -30.23 -10.04 31.33
C LEU A 179 -31.14 -11.13 31.95
N PRO A 180 -32.05 -11.73 31.17
CA PRO A 180 -32.93 -12.80 31.64
C PRO A 180 -32.15 -14.07 32.00
N ALA A 181 -32.52 -14.69 33.13
CA ALA A 181 -31.85 -15.89 33.62
C ALA A 181 -32.23 -17.19 32.89
N ALA A 182 -33.16 -17.12 31.91
CA ALA A 182 -33.74 -18.28 31.24
C ALA A 182 -32.72 -19.08 30.42
N GLU A 183 -31.81 -18.39 29.72
CA GLU A 183 -30.83 -19.02 28.83
C GLU A 183 -29.47 -19.30 29.51
N VAL A 184 -29.34 -19.01 30.81
CA VAL A 184 -28.06 -19.13 31.52
C VAL A 184 -27.58 -20.57 31.59
N ALA A 185 -28.46 -21.53 31.86
CA ALA A 185 -28.11 -22.95 31.90
C ALA A 185 -27.65 -23.47 30.52
N ASN A 186 -28.34 -23.05 29.45
CA ASN A 186 -27.99 -23.41 28.07
C ASN A 186 -26.64 -22.79 27.65
N ALA A 187 -26.39 -21.53 28.02
CA ALA A 187 -25.12 -20.86 27.76
C ALA A 187 -23.97 -21.52 28.54
N ALA A 188 -24.16 -21.83 29.82
CA ALA A 188 -23.16 -22.48 30.68
C ALA A 188 -22.71 -23.84 30.12
N ALA A 189 -23.62 -24.60 29.52
CA ALA A 189 -23.31 -25.90 28.91
C ALA A 189 -22.34 -25.82 27.72
N LEU A 190 -22.13 -24.64 27.11
CA LEU A 190 -21.19 -24.43 26.01
C LEU A 190 -19.73 -24.36 26.46
N VAL A 191 -19.46 -24.25 27.77
CA VAL A 191 -18.09 -24.19 28.29
C VAL A 191 -17.49 -25.60 28.30
N THR A 192 -16.59 -25.87 27.36
CA THR A 192 -15.88 -27.14 27.27
C THR A 192 -14.61 -27.11 28.14
N ARG A 193 -14.54 -27.98 29.15
CA ARG A 193 -13.39 -28.09 30.10
C ARG A 193 -12.04 -28.40 29.42
N GLN A 194 -12.02 -28.84 28.17
CA GLN A 194 -10.82 -29.29 27.44
C GLN A 194 -10.08 -28.20 26.64
N LYS A 195 -10.55 -26.95 26.57
CA LYS A 195 -9.90 -25.86 25.81
C LYS A 195 -9.03 -24.93 26.67
N ARG A 196 -8.25 -25.48 27.61
CA ARG A 196 -7.27 -24.71 28.40
C ARG A 196 -5.86 -25.15 28.06
N HIS A 197 -5.12 -24.32 27.31
CA HIS A 197 -3.77 -24.67 26.87
C HIS A 197 -2.66 -24.24 27.84
N THR A 198 -2.94 -23.41 28.87
CA THR A 198 -1.95 -23.01 29.88
C THR A 198 -2.63 -22.63 31.21
N ARG A 199 -1.99 -22.95 32.34
CA ARG A 199 -2.42 -22.52 33.69
C ARG A 199 -1.19 -22.01 34.43
N PHE A 200 -1.15 -20.72 34.72
CA PHE A 200 -0.15 -20.14 35.61
C PHE A 200 -0.82 -19.82 36.97
N SER A 201 -0.16 -20.20 38.05
CA SER A 201 -0.51 -19.92 39.43
C SER A 201 0.06 -18.57 39.88
N ILE A 202 -0.25 -18.17 41.13
CA ILE A 202 0.39 -17.00 41.76
C ILE A 202 1.85 -17.30 42.09
N ASP A 203 2.18 -18.56 42.38
CA ASP A 203 3.56 -18.97 42.67
C ASP A 203 4.42 -18.88 41.40
N ASP A 204 3.85 -19.19 40.23
CA ASP A 204 4.51 -18.98 38.93
C ASP A 204 4.82 -17.49 38.65
N LEU A 205 4.03 -16.55 39.18
CA LEU A 205 4.32 -15.11 39.09
C LEU A 205 5.52 -14.72 39.94
N ILE A 206 5.67 -15.35 41.11
CA ILE A 206 6.78 -15.11 42.04
C ILE A 206 8.07 -15.71 41.45
N ASP A 207 7.99 -16.93 40.92
CA ASP A 207 9.11 -17.63 40.30
C ASP A 207 9.59 -16.94 39.02
N ALA A 208 8.67 -16.36 38.25
CA ALA A 208 8.99 -15.54 37.08
C ALA A 208 9.54 -14.13 37.42
N ARG A 209 9.76 -13.81 38.71
CA ARG A 209 10.25 -12.52 39.21
C ARG A 209 9.41 -11.32 38.74
N VAL A 210 8.09 -11.49 38.65
CA VAL A 210 7.17 -10.38 38.33
C VAL A 210 7.19 -9.34 39.46
N SER A 211 7.02 -8.06 39.12
CA SER A 211 7.08 -6.98 40.11
C SER A 211 6.01 -7.16 41.21
N GLY A 212 6.38 -6.81 42.45
CA GLY A 212 5.47 -6.91 43.59
C GLY A 212 4.16 -6.13 43.40
N GLU A 213 4.22 -5.01 42.66
CA GLU A 213 3.06 -4.18 42.34
C GLU A 213 2.04 -4.89 41.43
N VAL A 214 2.50 -5.62 40.41
CA VAL A 214 1.64 -6.39 39.51
C VAL A 214 0.99 -7.57 40.25
N ILE A 215 1.76 -8.25 41.11
CA ILE A 215 1.25 -9.35 41.94
C ILE A 215 0.17 -8.85 42.92
N GLN A 216 0.41 -7.71 43.58
CA GLN A 216 -0.56 -7.10 44.49
C GLN A 216 -1.84 -6.67 43.76
N LEU A 217 -1.72 -6.03 42.59
CA LEU A 217 -2.87 -5.63 41.78
C LEU A 217 -3.69 -6.85 41.34
N TYR A 218 -3.04 -7.92 40.88
CA TYR A 218 -3.71 -9.15 40.51
C TYR A 218 -4.43 -9.79 41.71
N ARG A 219 -3.79 -9.88 42.88
CA ARG A 219 -4.41 -10.41 44.10
C ARG A 219 -5.66 -9.62 44.51
N ALA A 220 -5.59 -8.29 44.45
CA ALA A 220 -6.73 -7.42 44.77
C ALA A 220 -7.91 -7.68 43.83
N LEU A 221 -7.66 -7.76 42.52
CA LEU A 221 -8.66 -8.06 41.50
C LEU A 221 -9.30 -9.45 41.66
N ILE A 222 -8.51 -10.48 41.99
CA ILE A 222 -9.03 -11.83 42.26
C ILE A 222 -9.89 -11.83 43.53
N SER A 223 -9.46 -11.10 44.57
CA SER A 223 -10.24 -10.97 45.81
C SER A 223 -11.57 -10.26 45.58
N GLU A 224 -11.62 -9.25 44.70
CA GLU A 224 -12.86 -8.57 44.31
C GLU A 224 -13.76 -9.52 43.50
N ALA A 225 -13.19 -10.30 42.58
CA ALA A 225 -13.92 -11.25 41.74
C ALA A 225 -14.64 -12.35 42.53
N LYS A 226 -14.02 -12.87 43.60
CA LYS A 226 -14.61 -13.92 44.46
C LYS A 226 -15.67 -13.40 45.43
N GLY A 227 -15.88 -12.08 45.52
CA GLY A 227 -16.78 -11.44 46.46
C GLY A 227 -16.25 -11.43 47.89
N LYS A 228 -16.53 -10.35 48.64
CA LYS A 228 -16.25 -10.26 50.09
C LYS A 228 -17.12 -11.24 50.88
N ILE A 229 -16.77 -12.52 50.90
CA ILE A 229 -17.35 -13.50 51.82
C ILE A 229 -16.47 -13.53 53.08
N GLY A 230 -17.03 -13.03 54.18
CA GLY A 230 -16.61 -13.37 55.55
C GLY A 230 -15.70 -12.35 56.26
N ARG A 231 -16.30 -11.41 56.99
CA ARG A 231 -15.63 -10.83 58.17
C ARG A 231 -15.55 -11.91 59.25
N THR A 232 -14.34 -12.27 59.67
CA THR A 232 -14.07 -12.64 61.05
C THR A 232 -12.89 -11.81 61.55
N SER A 233 -13.24 -10.87 62.41
CA SER A 233 -12.36 -10.24 63.37
C SER A 233 -11.63 -11.30 64.19
N GLN A 234 -10.31 -11.43 64.01
CA GLN A 234 -9.39 -11.81 65.08
C GLN A 234 -8.11 -11.00 64.90
N GLY A 235 -7.80 -10.20 65.92
CA GLY A 235 -6.61 -9.36 65.95
C GLY A 235 -5.34 -10.19 66.12
N ALA A 236 -4.27 -9.73 65.49
CA ALA A 236 -2.90 -10.03 65.91
C ALA A 236 -1.98 -8.91 65.40
N LYS A 237 -1.51 -8.13 66.38
CA LYS A 237 -0.27 -7.35 66.50
C LYS A 237 0.50 -6.92 65.25
N GLN A 238 0.82 -5.62 65.26
CA GLN A 238 2.06 -5.06 64.73
C GLN A 238 3.26 -5.87 65.24
N GLU A 239 4.03 -6.44 64.33
CA GLU A 239 5.42 -6.78 64.55
C GLU A 239 6.23 -6.19 63.40
N GLU A 240 7.03 -5.18 63.74
CA GLU A 240 8.24 -4.81 63.00
C GLU A 240 9.19 -6.02 62.97
N PRO A 241 9.88 -6.24 61.85
CA PRO A 241 11.21 -6.81 61.91
C PRO A 241 12.24 -5.79 61.43
N ASP A 242 13.00 -5.31 62.41
CA ASP A 242 14.42 -5.02 62.40
C ASP A 242 15.14 -4.73 61.07
N LEU A 243 15.69 -3.52 61.06
CA LEU A 243 16.87 -3.11 60.31
C LEU A 243 18.06 -4.06 60.53
N LEU A 244 18.79 -4.36 59.46
CA LEU A 244 20.26 -4.51 59.51
C LEU A 244 20.94 -3.82 58.30
N PRO A 245 22.20 -3.38 58.44
CA PRO A 245 22.68 -2.11 57.91
C PRO A 245 23.76 -2.21 56.82
N GLY A 246 23.81 -1.20 55.94
CA GLY A 246 24.97 -0.81 55.11
C GLY A 246 25.24 -1.66 53.86
N PRO A 247 25.89 -1.12 52.79
CA PRO A 247 26.79 0.04 52.77
C PRO A 247 26.36 1.14 51.77
N VAL A 248 25.85 2.24 52.31
CA VAL A 248 25.79 3.54 51.59
C VAL A 248 27.11 4.26 51.86
N SER A 249 28.17 3.87 51.15
CA SER A 249 29.45 4.61 51.18
C SER A 249 30.37 4.32 49.99
N GLN A 250 29.86 3.78 48.88
CA GLN A 250 30.63 3.64 47.62
C GLN A 250 29.93 4.16 46.36
N LEU A 251 28.78 4.83 46.47
CA LEU A 251 28.01 5.28 45.29
C LEU A 251 28.27 6.73 44.84
N ASP A 252 29.07 7.51 45.56
CA ASP A 252 29.26 8.94 45.26
C ASP A 252 30.37 9.27 44.25
N ALA A 253 31.09 8.28 43.72
CA ALA A 253 32.12 8.50 42.70
C ALA A 253 31.67 8.26 41.25
N SER A 254 30.48 7.69 41.00
CA SER A 254 30.02 7.31 39.63
C SER A 254 28.79 8.08 39.12
N VAL A 255 28.28 9.02 39.92
CA VAL A 255 27.06 9.78 39.61
C VAL A 255 27.19 10.63 38.33
N PRO A 256 28.32 11.32 38.05
CA PRO A 256 28.44 12.14 36.85
C PRO A 256 28.42 11.33 35.54
N GLU A 257 29.09 10.18 35.50
CA GLU A 257 29.11 9.31 34.31
C GLU A 257 27.74 8.66 34.03
N ARG A 258 26.98 8.34 35.09
CA ARG A 258 25.61 7.82 34.96
C ARG A 258 24.65 8.89 34.48
N ILE A 259 24.79 10.15 34.91
CA ILE A 259 23.98 11.26 34.43
C ILE A 259 24.21 11.50 32.93
N VAL A 260 25.47 11.53 32.48
CA VAL A 260 25.79 11.67 31.04
C VAL A 260 25.23 10.51 30.23
N ARG A 261 25.24 9.29 30.77
CA ARG A 261 24.67 8.10 30.12
C ARG A 261 23.14 8.13 30.08
N ILE A 262 22.50 8.66 31.12
CA ILE A 262 21.05 8.89 31.16
C ILE A 262 20.67 9.96 30.12
N GLU A 263 21.39 11.07 30.04
CA GLU A 263 21.12 12.12 29.03
C GLU A 263 21.34 11.64 27.58
N HIS A 264 22.27 10.71 27.38
CA HIS A 264 22.48 10.05 26.08
C HIS A 264 21.32 9.09 25.76
N LEU A 265 20.92 8.23 26.69
CA LEU A 265 19.78 7.32 26.55
C LEU A 265 18.46 8.07 26.37
N GLU A 266 18.26 9.21 27.04
CA GLU A 266 17.07 10.04 26.83
C GLU A 266 17.04 10.68 25.44
N ARG A 267 18.20 11.07 24.88
CA ARG A 267 18.28 11.53 23.49
C ARG A 267 17.97 10.40 22.51
N GLU A 268 18.46 9.20 22.78
CA GLU A 268 18.22 8.01 21.98
C GLU A 268 16.74 7.58 22.05
N ILE A 269 16.12 7.59 23.23
CA ILE A 269 14.68 7.37 23.43
C ILE A 269 13.86 8.44 22.69
N ARG A 270 14.25 9.72 22.75
CA ARG A 270 13.57 10.79 21.99
C ARG A 270 13.66 10.57 20.48
N GLN A 271 14.82 10.16 19.95
CA GLN A 271 14.98 9.82 18.54
C GLN A 271 14.16 8.58 18.15
N LEU A 272 14.14 7.54 18.98
CA LEU A 272 13.35 6.33 18.76
C LEU A 272 11.83 6.60 18.85
N SER A 273 11.38 7.44 19.77
CA SER A 273 9.98 7.87 19.86
C SER A 273 9.55 8.71 18.66
N GLN A 274 10.41 9.60 18.16
CA GLN A 274 10.15 10.32 16.91
C GLN A 274 10.10 9.38 15.71
N HIS A 275 10.96 8.36 15.68
CA HIS A 275 10.98 7.34 14.65
C HIS A 275 9.71 6.49 14.64
N LEU A 276 9.23 6.07 15.81
CA LEU A 276 7.99 5.28 15.97
C LEU A 276 6.75 6.09 15.57
N ALA A 277 6.64 7.34 16.05
CA ALA A 277 5.53 8.23 15.65
C ALA A 277 5.48 8.46 14.14
N TRP A 278 6.65 8.52 13.50
CA TRP A 278 6.76 8.66 12.06
C TRP A 278 6.42 7.36 11.30
N GLN A 279 6.76 6.18 11.83
CA GLN A 279 6.34 4.88 11.28
C GLN A 279 4.81 4.69 11.39
N ASP A 280 4.19 5.13 12.48
CA ASP A 280 2.74 5.05 12.69
C ASP A 280 1.98 5.95 11.70
N GLN A 281 2.48 7.15 11.44
CA GLN A 281 1.94 8.02 10.38
C GLN A 281 2.05 7.38 8.98
N LEU A 282 3.11 6.61 8.72
CA LEU A 282 3.30 5.94 7.44
C LEU A 282 2.40 4.71 7.29
N LEU A 283 2.15 3.97 8.37
CA LEU A 283 1.18 2.88 8.41
C LEU A 283 -0.25 3.40 8.22
N LEU A 284 -0.59 4.54 8.83
CA LEU A 284 -1.88 5.20 8.64
C LEU A 284 -2.07 5.69 7.20
N ALA A 285 -1.05 6.30 6.59
CA ALA A 285 -1.11 6.72 5.18
C ALA A 285 -1.26 5.52 4.22
N LYS A 286 -0.57 4.40 4.51
CA LYS A 286 -0.72 3.16 3.73
C LYS A 286 -2.07 2.48 3.94
N SER A 287 -2.64 2.50 5.13
CA SER A 287 -3.96 1.90 5.40
C SER A 287 -5.08 2.70 4.74
N ILE A 288 -4.97 4.03 4.70
CA ILE A 288 -5.88 4.90 3.95
C ILE A 288 -5.74 4.63 2.44
N SER A 289 -4.52 4.56 1.91
CA SER A 289 -4.28 4.23 0.49
C SER A 289 -4.76 2.82 0.12
N LEU A 290 -4.63 1.85 1.02
CA LEU A 290 -5.14 0.50 0.84
C LEU A 290 -6.67 0.49 0.83
N ALA A 291 -7.32 1.20 1.76
CA ALA A 291 -8.78 1.33 1.80
C ALA A 291 -9.33 2.06 0.55
N GLU A 292 -8.62 3.08 0.06
CA GLU A 292 -8.96 3.77 -1.19
C GLU A 292 -8.79 2.85 -2.42
N SER A 293 -7.71 2.05 -2.45
CA SER A 293 -7.49 1.04 -3.49
C SER A 293 -8.55 -0.07 -3.44
N GLU A 294 -8.93 -0.54 -2.26
CA GLU A 294 -9.98 -1.55 -2.06
C GLU A 294 -11.35 -1.00 -2.48
N ALA A 295 -11.65 0.26 -2.17
CA ALA A 295 -12.86 0.94 -2.62
C ALA A 295 -12.90 1.10 -4.15
N GLN A 296 -11.78 1.46 -4.78
CA GLN A 296 -11.67 1.54 -6.25
C GLN A 296 -11.82 0.16 -6.91
N VAL A 297 -11.25 -0.90 -6.32
CA VAL A 297 -11.41 -2.27 -6.80
C VAL A 297 -12.88 -2.71 -6.71
N GLU A 298 -13.58 -2.41 -5.62
CA GLU A 298 -15.00 -2.77 -5.49
C GLU A 298 -15.90 -1.92 -6.41
N GLU A 299 -15.55 -0.65 -6.65
CA GLU A 299 -16.25 0.18 -7.65
C GLU A 299 -16.07 -0.38 -9.07
N LEU A 300 -14.84 -0.71 -9.46
CA LEU A 300 -14.54 -1.33 -10.76
C LEU A 300 -15.24 -2.68 -10.90
N ARG A 301 -15.24 -3.51 -9.85
CA ARG A 301 -15.96 -4.79 -9.80
C ARG A 301 -17.46 -4.61 -10.00
N ASN A 302 -18.05 -3.58 -9.41
CA ASN A 302 -19.47 -3.26 -9.57
C ASN A 302 -19.80 -2.69 -10.96
N ARG A 303 -18.92 -1.88 -11.55
CA ARG A 303 -19.06 -1.43 -12.95
C ARG A 303 -18.98 -2.61 -13.92
N LEU A 304 -18.03 -3.53 -13.71
CA LEU A 304 -17.88 -4.73 -14.53
C LEU A 304 -19.10 -5.65 -14.41
N ARG A 305 -19.63 -5.87 -13.19
CA ARG A 305 -20.88 -6.61 -12.96
C ARG A 305 -22.07 -6.01 -13.73
N LYS A 306 -22.22 -4.68 -13.71
CA LYS A 306 -23.29 -3.98 -14.44
C LYS A 306 -23.14 -4.12 -15.97
N GLN A 307 -21.92 -3.95 -16.50
CA GLN A 307 -21.67 -4.13 -17.93
C GLN A 307 -21.89 -5.59 -18.37
N LEU A 308 -21.50 -6.56 -17.54
CA LEU A 308 -21.73 -7.97 -17.78
C LEU A 308 -23.23 -8.32 -17.82
N GLN A 309 -24.01 -7.78 -16.88
CA GLN A 309 -25.47 -7.94 -16.89
C GLN A 309 -26.12 -7.29 -18.11
N ALA A 310 -25.64 -6.12 -18.55
CA ALA A 310 -26.12 -5.46 -19.75
C ALA A 310 -25.83 -6.29 -21.01
N SER A 311 -24.61 -6.84 -21.12
CA SER A 311 -24.21 -7.74 -22.20
C SER A 311 -25.08 -9.01 -22.23
N LYS A 312 -25.28 -9.66 -21.08
CA LYS A 312 -26.18 -10.84 -20.97
C LYS A 312 -27.62 -10.53 -21.38
N ARG A 313 -28.14 -9.35 -21.02
CA ARG A 313 -29.47 -8.91 -21.43
C ARG A 313 -29.55 -8.71 -22.94
N LEU A 314 -28.50 -8.15 -23.54
CA LEU A 314 -28.40 -7.98 -25.00
C LEU A 314 -28.36 -9.33 -25.72
N CYS A 315 -27.54 -10.28 -25.26
CA CYS A 315 -27.46 -11.62 -25.81
C CYS A 315 -28.81 -12.36 -25.75
N ARG A 316 -29.51 -12.30 -24.60
CA ARG A 316 -30.87 -12.88 -24.48
C ARG A 316 -31.86 -12.24 -25.43
N LEU A 317 -31.87 -10.91 -25.55
CA LEU A 317 -32.76 -10.21 -26.48
C LEU A 317 -32.48 -10.59 -27.93
N LEU A 318 -31.22 -10.85 -28.29
CA LEU A 318 -30.82 -11.33 -29.60
C LEU A 318 -31.22 -12.79 -29.84
N ASP A 319 -31.09 -13.66 -28.84
CA ASP A 319 -31.52 -15.06 -28.93
C ASP A 319 -33.06 -15.17 -29.00
N ASP A 320 -33.79 -14.36 -28.22
CA ASP A 320 -35.26 -14.26 -28.27
C ASP A 320 -35.73 -13.73 -29.63
N ALA A 321 -35.05 -12.74 -30.20
CA ALA A 321 -35.31 -12.26 -31.56
C ALA A 321 -35.03 -13.34 -32.61
N GLY A 322 -33.98 -14.14 -32.43
CA GLY A 322 -33.66 -15.29 -33.29
C GLY A 322 -34.74 -16.38 -33.22
N ASN A 323 -35.23 -16.69 -32.03
CA ASN A 323 -36.29 -17.68 -31.81
C ASN A 323 -37.65 -17.21 -32.35
N ALA A 324 -38.00 -15.92 -32.15
CA ALA A 324 -39.19 -15.33 -32.73
C ALA A 324 -39.13 -15.36 -34.27
N ALA A 325 -37.98 -15.06 -34.87
CA ALA A 325 -37.77 -15.18 -36.31
C ALA A 325 -37.91 -16.62 -36.81
N ALA A 326 -37.43 -17.62 -36.06
CA ALA A 326 -37.58 -19.04 -36.38
C ALA A 326 -39.05 -19.51 -36.31
N GLN A 327 -39.79 -19.11 -35.27
CA GLN A 327 -41.22 -19.44 -35.13
C GLN A 327 -42.07 -18.82 -36.24
N LEU A 328 -41.75 -17.59 -36.65
CA LEU A 328 -42.40 -16.92 -37.77
C LEU A 328 -42.11 -17.62 -39.11
N ARG A 329 -40.89 -18.16 -39.31
CA ARG A 329 -40.53 -18.98 -40.49
C ARG A 329 -41.31 -20.30 -40.58
N SER A 330 -41.67 -20.90 -39.45
CA SER A 330 -42.44 -22.14 -39.38
C SER A 330 -43.97 -21.95 -39.47
N SER A 331 -44.47 -20.71 -39.43
CA SER A 331 -45.91 -20.45 -39.43
C SER A 331 -46.51 -20.51 -40.84
N SER A 332 -47.41 -21.47 -41.07
CA SER A 332 -48.08 -21.69 -42.37
C SER A 332 -48.87 -20.47 -42.86
N ARG A 333 -49.45 -19.68 -41.95
CA ARG A 333 -50.14 -18.41 -42.28
C ARG A 333 -49.18 -17.37 -42.87
N TRP A 334 -47.91 -17.36 -42.44
CA TRP A 334 -46.92 -16.37 -42.87
C TRP A 334 -46.18 -16.79 -44.15
N GLN A 335 -45.97 -18.09 -44.37
CA GLN A 335 -45.42 -18.61 -45.64
C GLN A 335 -46.32 -18.28 -46.84
N MET A 336 -47.63 -18.17 -46.63
CA MET A 336 -48.59 -17.77 -47.68
C MET A 336 -48.70 -16.24 -47.87
N ALA A 337 -48.50 -15.44 -46.81
CA ALA A 337 -48.63 -13.98 -46.88
C ALA A 337 -47.40 -13.26 -47.44
N ASN A 338 -46.21 -13.87 -47.31
CA ASN A 338 -44.92 -13.24 -47.65
C ASN A 338 -44.70 -12.97 -49.16
N PRO A 339 -45.08 -13.87 -50.09
CA PRO A 339 -44.96 -13.59 -51.53
C PRO A 339 -45.83 -12.41 -51.95
N ILE A 340 -47.04 -12.30 -51.38
CA ILE A 340 -48.05 -11.29 -51.74
C ILE A 340 -47.61 -9.89 -51.26
N ALA A 341 -46.99 -9.81 -50.08
CA ALA A 341 -46.44 -8.56 -49.55
C ALA A 341 -45.18 -8.09 -50.31
N ALA A 342 -44.28 -9.01 -50.65
CA ALA A 342 -43.07 -8.72 -51.43
C ALA A 342 -43.38 -8.29 -52.88
N LEU A 343 -44.42 -8.87 -53.49
CA LEU A 343 -44.95 -8.42 -54.78
C LEU A 343 -45.57 -7.02 -54.69
N LYS A 344 -46.41 -6.74 -53.67
CA LYS A 344 -47.01 -5.41 -53.50
C LYS A 344 -45.98 -4.29 -53.28
N ALA A 345 -44.86 -4.57 -52.61
CA ALA A 345 -43.78 -3.59 -52.36
C ALA A 345 -43.00 -3.21 -53.64
N LYS A 346 -42.93 -4.10 -54.65
CA LYS A 346 -42.29 -3.81 -55.95
C LYS A 346 -43.14 -2.95 -56.88
N PHE A 347 -44.46 -2.92 -56.71
CA PHE A 347 -45.41 -2.24 -57.61
C PHE A 347 -45.92 -0.88 -57.11
N SER A 348 -45.42 -0.35 -55.98
CA SER A 348 -45.85 0.97 -55.49
C SER A 348 -44.67 1.76 -54.86
N PRO A 349 -44.04 2.69 -55.59
CA PRO A 349 -42.83 3.38 -55.12
C PRO A 349 -43.06 4.38 -53.98
N GLN A 350 -44.29 4.87 -53.80
CA GLN A 350 -44.62 5.99 -52.88
C GLN A 350 -44.97 5.57 -51.43
N ARG A 351 -45.05 4.27 -51.12
CA ARG A 351 -45.28 3.75 -49.74
C ARG A 351 -44.10 2.94 -49.18
N SER A 352 -42.91 3.13 -49.76
CA SER A 352 -41.72 2.34 -49.45
C SER A 352 -40.98 2.76 -48.16
N ARG A 353 -41.34 3.89 -47.53
CA ARG A 353 -40.71 4.37 -46.29
C ARG A 353 -41.33 3.83 -44.98
N GLU A 354 -42.55 3.31 -45.00
CA GLU A 354 -43.24 2.79 -43.81
C GLU A 354 -43.30 1.25 -43.75
N LEU A 355 -42.79 0.55 -44.76
CA LEU A 355 -42.68 -0.91 -44.77
C LEU A 355 -41.19 -1.32 -44.80
N LEU A 356 -40.51 -1.14 -43.67
CA LEU A 356 -39.22 -1.77 -43.37
C LEU A 356 -39.42 -3.30 -43.31
N GLY A 357 -39.34 -3.94 -44.48
CA GLY A 357 -39.51 -5.38 -44.63
C GLY A 357 -38.36 -6.21 -44.05
N TYR A 358 -38.69 -7.47 -43.74
CA TYR A 358 -37.88 -8.53 -43.10
C TYR A 358 -36.44 -8.73 -43.58
N GLY A 359 -36.03 -8.18 -44.73
CA GLY A 359 -34.65 -8.26 -45.21
C GLY A 359 -33.63 -7.63 -44.26
N HIS A 360 -34.03 -6.67 -43.43
CA HIS A 360 -33.14 -6.04 -42.46
C HIS A 360 -32.88 -6.92 -41.22
N LEU A 361 -33.91 -7.60 -40.70
CA LEU A 361 -33.78 -8.53 -39.57
C LEU A 361 -33.04 -9.82 -39.95
N GLU A 362 -33.30 -10.38 -41.13
CA GLU A 362 -32.53 -11.54 -41.62
C GLU A 362 -31.06 -11.19 -41.87
N LYS A 363 -30.78 -9.97 -42.35
CA LYS A 363 -29.41 -9.49 -42.52
C LYS A 363 -28.71 -9.29 -41.17
N ILE A 364 -29.39 -8.73 -40.16
CA ILE A 364 -28.82 -8.59 -38.81
C ILE A 364 -28.55 -9.96 -38.17
N VAL A 365 -29.52 -10.88 -38.19
CA VAL A 365 -29.38 -12.21 -37.57
C VAL A 365 -28.34 -13.06 -38.28
N SER A 366 -28.30 -13.05 -39.62
CA SER A 366 -27.28 -13.80 -40.39
C SER A 366 -25.88 -13.20 -40.28
N THR A 367 -25.77 -11.87 -40.18
CA THR A 367 -24.47 -11.19 -39.95
C THR A 367 -23.96 -11.48 -38.55
N TYR A 368 -24.84 -11.51 -37.54
CA TYR A 368 -24.50 -11.88 -36.17
C TYR A 368 -24.12 -13.36 -36.04
N GLN A 369 -24.85 -14.27 -36.67
CA GLN A 369 -24.50 -15.70 -36.69
C GLN A 369 -23.15 -15.94 -37.39
N LYS A 370 -22.89 -15.27 -38.52
CA LYS A 370 -21.58 -15.32 -39.20
C LYS A 370 -20.46 -14.76 -38.32
N TRP A 371 -20.69 -13.62 -37.67
CA TRP A 371 -19.73 -13.01 -36.76
C TRP A 371 -19.43 -13.90 -35.54
N ARG A 372 -20.45 -14.57 -34.98
CA ARG A 372 -20.31 -15.50 -33.85
C ARG A 372 -19.56 -16.78 -34.25
N THR A 373 -19.70 -17.25 -35.49
CA THR A 373 -18.90 -18.38 -35.99
C THR A 373 -17.45 -18.00 -36.33
N THR A 374 -17.15 -16.72 -36.55
CA THR A 374 -15.78 -16.25 -36.82
C THR A 374 -15.03 -15.76 -35.58
N HIS A 375 -15.70 -15.70 -34.40
CA HIS A 375 -15.10 -15.25 -33.12
C HIS A 375 -15.37 -16.28 -32.00
N PRO A 376 -14.80 -17.49 -32.06
CA PRO A 376 -14.99 -18.55 -31.06
C PRO A 376 -14.54 -18.16 -29.64
N GLU A 377 -13.64 -17.18 -29.50
CA GLU A 377 -13.18 -16.58 -28.25
C GLU A 377 -14.30 -16.00 -27.38
N VAL A 378 -15.42 -15.56 -27.98
CA VAL A 378 -16.59 -15.06 -27.22
C VAL A 378 -17.24 -16.19 -26.41
N THR A 379 -17.20 -17.43 -26.92
CA THR A 379 -17.68 -18.64 -26.24
C THR A 379 -16.76 -19.08 -25.11
N VAL A 380 -15.45 -18.79 -25.24
CA VAL A 380 -14.45 -19.02 -24.19
C VAL A 380 -14.66 -18.01 -23.06
N ILE A 381 -14.88 -16.74 -23.40
CA ILE A 381 -15.24 -15.69 -22.45
C ILE A 381 -16.56 -16.01 -21.72
N ASP A 382 -17.59 -16.51 -22.42
CA ASP A 382 -18.84 -16.95 -21.79
C ASP A 382 -18.65 -18.15 -20.84
N HIS A 383 -17.75 -19.09 -21.16
CA HIS A 383 -17.38 -20.21 -20.29
C HIS A 383 -16.59 -19.74 -19.05
N GLU A 384 -15.64 -18.83 -19.21
CA GLU A 384 -14.87 -18.22 -18.11
C GLU A 384 -15.77 -17.40 -17.19
N ILE A 385 -16.74 -16.69 -17.74
CA ILE A 385 -17.78 -15.96 -16.99
C ILE A 385 -18.68 -16.93 -16.21
N GLN A 386 -19.03 -18.09 -16.78
CA GLN A 386 -19.80 -19.14 -16.08
C GLN A 386 -18.98 -19.83 -14.98
N ALA A 387 -17.67 -20.00 -15.18
CA ALA A 387 -16.74 -20.47 -14.14
C ALA A 387 -16.61 -19.46 -12.98
N LEU A 388 -16.56 -18.16 -13.28
CA LEU A 388 -16.56 -17.07 -12.29
C LEU A 388 -17.86 -16.99 -11.47
N ILE A 389 -19.00 -17.41 -12.03
CA ILE A 389 -20.32 -17.35 -11.37
C ILE A 389 -20.61 -18.61 -10.54
N SER A 390 -20.07 -19.76 -10.95
CA SER A 390 -20.29 -21.04 -10.25
C SER A 390 -19.41 -21.22 -9.01
N GLY A 391 -18.52 -20.27 -8.69
CA GLY A 391 -17.73 -20.28 -7.46
C GLY A 391 -16.69 -21.41 -7.39
N VAL A 392 -16.49 -22.15 -8.48
CA VAL A 392 -15.46 -23.18 -8.61
C VAL A 392 -14.34 -22.62 -9.47
N LEU A 393 -13.57 -21.70 -8.89
CA LEU A 393 -12.13 -21.66 -9.06
C LEU A 393 -11.54 -21.12 -7.77
N SER A 394 -10.85 -22.00 -7.05
CA SER A 394 -9.72 -21.66 -6.20
C SER A 394 -8.97 -20.51 -6.85
N ALA A 395 -8.76 -19.42 -6.11
CA ALA A 395 -7.86 -18.38 -6.55
C ALA A 395 -6.55 -19.06 -6.98
N PRO A 396 -6.13 -18.97 -8.25
CA PRO A 396 -4.73 -19.10 -8.52
C PRO A 396 -4.16 -17.82 -7.91
N GLY A 397 -3.72 -17.94 -6.66
CA GLY A 397 -2.44 -17.36 -6.32
C GLY A 397 -1.41 -17.99 -7.24
N GLN A 398 -1.41 -17.61 -8.52
CA GLN A 398 -0.17 -17.59 -9.26
C GLN A 398 0.61 -16.46 -8.59
N ARG A 399 1.43 -16.85 -7.61
CA ARG A 399 2.81 -16.38 -7.65
C ARG A 399 3.24 -16.59 -9.10
N VAL A 400 3.18 -15.54 -9.92
CA VAL A 400 3.89 -15.52 -11.19
C VAL A 400 5.31 -15.87 -10.77
N ALA A 401 5.81 -17.01 -11.24
CA ALA A 401 7.19 -17.38 -11.01
C ALA A 401 8.05 -16.15 -11.38
N PRO A 402 9.10 -15.81 -10.61
CA PRO A 402 9.96 -14.70 -10.99
C PRO A 402 10.30 -14.84 -12.46
N VAL A 403 9.92 -13.85 -13.28
CA VAL A 403 10.27 -13.86 -14.70
C VAL A 403 11.78 -13.77 -14.73
N GLU A 404 12.44 -14.88 -15.08
CA GLU A 404 13.88 -14.88 -15.20
C GLU A 404 14.30 -14.06 -16.43
N PRO A 405 15.43 -13.36 -16.37
CA PRO A 405 15.93 -12.63 -17.52
C PRO A 405 16.41 -13.62 -18.60
N PRO A 406 16.38 -13.24 -19.88
CA PRO A 406 16.85 -14.09 -20.96
C PRO A 406 18.36 -14.35 -20.82
N GLU A 407 18.79 -15.56 -21.15
CA GLU A 407 20.22 -15.88 -21.19
C GLU A 407 20.86 -15.33 -22.47
N PRO A 408 22.00 -14.64 -22.35
CA PRO A 408 22.75 -14.17 -23.52
C PRO A 408 23.17 -15.31 -24.43
N THR A 409 22.96 -15.13 -25.73
CA THR A 409 23.22 -16.17 -26.75
C THR A 409 24.62 -16.12 -27.35
N ARG A 410 25.39 -15.07 -27.04
CA ARG A 410 26.77 -14.85 -27.49
C ARG A 410 27.63 -14.26 -26.37
N PRO A 411 28.96 -14.43 -26.42
CA PRO A 411 29.87 -13.76 -25.49
C PRO A 411 29.66 -12.24 -25.51
N ILE A 412 29.79 -11.63 -24.33
CA ILE A 412 29.68 -10.18 -24.14
C ILE A 412 31.09 -9.57 -24.27
N GLU A 413 31.20 -8.51 -25.06
CA GLU A 413 32.38 -7.69 -25.26
C GLU A 413 31.96 -6.25 -25.60
N PHE A 414 32.66 -5.27 -25.05
CA PHE A 414 32.42 -3.87 -25.36
C PHE A 414 33.62 -3.25 -26.09
N PRO A 415 33.38 -2.45 -27.14
CA PRO A 415 34.46 -1.74 -27.82
C PRO A 415 35.12 -0.73 -26.88
N VAL A 416 36.45 -0.71 -26.86
CA VAL A 416 37.20 0.30 -26.10
C VAL A 416 37.36 1.54 -26.97
N HIS A 417 36.79 2.65 -26.51
CA HIS A 417 36.90 3.94 -27.19
C HIS A 417 37.96 4.84 -26.52
N GLU A 418 38.80 5.48 -27.33
CA GLU A 418 39.71 6.53 -26.85
C GLU A 418 38.91 7.76 -26.37
N GLN A 419 37.88 8.15 -27.14
CA GLN A 419 36.95 9.22 -26.79
C GLN A 419 35.60 8.63 -26.38
N VAL A 420 35.32 8.67 -25.08
CA VAL A 420 34.04 8.25 -24.49
C VAL A 420 33.14 9.46 -24.34
N GLU A 421 31.92 9.35 -24.83
CA GLU A 421 30.89 10.39 -24.65
C GLU A 421 30.01 10.09 -23.43
N ILE A 422 29.75 8.81 -23.16
CA ILE A 422 28.81 8.35 -22.15
C ILE A 422 29.48 7.30 -21.26
N SER A 423 29.40 7.44 -19.95
CA SER A 423 29.78 6.37 -19.02
C SER A 423 28.53 5.77 -18.40
N ILE A 424 28.27 4.49 -18.70
CA ILE A 424 27.16 3.74 -18.11
C ILE A 424 27.66 3.08 -16.83
N VAL A 425 27.12 3.49 -15.69
CA VAL A 425 27.44 2.97 -14.36
C VAL A 425 26.37 1.97 -13.96
N VAL A 426 26.80 0.72 -13.76
CA VAL A 426 25.94 -0.40 -13.35
C VAL A 426 26.37 -0.86 -11.96
N PRO A 427 25.67 -0.45 -10.88
CA PRO A 427 25.90 -0.99 -9.55
C PRO A 427 25.38 -2.42 -9.47
N VAL A 428 26.14 -3.32 -8.86
CA VAL A 428 25.81 -4.75 -8.78
C VAL A 428 26.01 -5.27 -7.37
N PHE A 429 25.04 -6.02 -6.86
CA PHE A 429 25.21 -6.86 -5.67
C PHE A 429 24.50 -8.20 -5.89
N ASN A 430 25.28 -9.25 -6.13
CA ASN A 430 24.81 -10.57 -6.53
C ASN A 430 23.92 -10.52 -7.79
N GLN A 431 23.07 -11.54 -7.95
CA GLN A 431 22.12 -11.68 -9.05
C GLN A 431 22.81 -11.72 -10.43
N PHE A 432 23.88 -12.51 -10.55
CA PHE A 432 24.68 -12.61 -11.77
C PHE A 432 23.86 -12.76 -13.05
N ARG A 433 22.79 -13.58 -13.07
CA ARG A 433 21.96 -13.78 -14.26
C ARG A 433 21.29 -12.49 -14.76
N PHE A 434 20.86 -11.62 -13.85
CA PHE A 434 20.33 -10.30 -14.20
C PHE A 434 21.44 -9.39 -14.74
N THR A 435 22.57 -9.31 -14.02
CA THR A 435 23.74 -8.54 -14.47
C THR A 435 24.19 -8.96 -15.87
N HIS A 436 24.27 -10.27 -16.13
CA HIS A 436 24.69 -10.83 -17.40
C HIS A 436 23.70 -10.47 -18.53
N ALA A 437 22.38 -10.56 -18.27
CA ALA A 437 21.36 -10.17 -19.24
C ALA A 437 21.32 -8.65 -19.50
N CYS A 438 21.52 -7.83 -18.47
CA CYS A 438 21.62 -6.37 -18.58
C CYS A 438 22.80 -5.99 -19.50
N LEU A 439 23.99 -6.52 -19.23
CA LEU A 439 25.19 -6.28 -20.05
C LEU A 439 24.99 -6.77 -21.49
N ALA A 440 24.36 -7.92 -21.71
CA ALA A 440 24.06 -8.39 -23.05
C ALA A 440 23.08 -7.45 -23.79
N SER A 441 22.06 -6.94 -23.09
CA SER A 441 21.10 -5.98 -23.68
C SER A 441 21.80 -4.68 -24.09
N LEU A 442 22.77 -4.19 -23.31
CA LEU A 442 23.59 -3.03 -23.68
C LEU A 442 24.37 -3.27 -24.97
N GLN A 443 24.98 -4.45 -25.12
CA GLN A 443 25.71 -4.83 -26.34
C GLN A 443 24.78 -4.98 -27.55
N GLU A 444 23.62 -5.61 -27.37
CA GLU A 444 22.68 -5.88 -28.47
C GLU A 444 21.97 -4.62 -28.97
N ARG A 445 21.75 -3.65 -28.08
CA ARG A 445 21.03 -2.40 -28.38
C ARG A 445 21.97 -1.21 -28.53
N GLN A 446 23.26 -1.47 -28.74
CA GLN A 446 24.26 -0.44 -28.99
C GLN A 446 23.96 0.27 -30.33
N GLY A 447 23.75 1.59 -30.25
CA GLY A 447 23.58 2.44 -31.42
C GLY A 447 24.92 3.01 -31.92
N LYS A 448 24.91 4.27 -32.33
CA LYS A 448 26.12 4.99 -32.82
C LYS A 448 26.89 5.68 -31.70
N GLU A 449 26.37 5.64 -30.48
CA GLU A 449 26.92 6.31 -29.32
C GLU A 449 28.22 5.63 -28.86
N ARG A 450 29.19 6.45 -28.45
CA ARG A 450 30.46 5.98 -27.89
C ARG A 450 30.36 5.95 -26.38
N PHE A 451 30.11 4.78 -25.81
CA PHE A 451 30.01 4.60 -24.37
C PHE A 451 31.04 3.62 -23.81
N GLU A 452 31.31 3.75 -22.51
CA GLU A 452 31.99 2.73 -21.73
C GLU A 452 31.04 2.18 -20.66
N VAL A 453 31.24 0.92 -20.27
CA VAL A 453 30.44 0.27 -19.23
C VAL A 453 31.31 0.08 -17.99
N ILE A 454 30.86 0.65 -16.88
CA ILE A 454 31.52 0.59 -15.58
C ILE A 454 30.62 -0.23 -14.65
N VAL A 455 31.07 -1.43 -14.33
CA VAL A 455 30.37 -2.28 -13.36
C VAL A 455 30.99 -2.07 -11.98
N VAL A 456 30.18 -1.67 -11.02
CA VAL A 456 30.59 -1.48 -9.63
C VAL A 456 29.99 -2.58 -8.78
N ASP A 457 30.77 -3.62 -8.54
CA ASP A 457 30.41 -4.79 -7.75
C ASP A 457 30.59 -4.51 -6.25
N ASP A 458 29.47 -4.48 -5.54
CA ASP A 458 29.36 -4.15 -4.13
C ASP A 458 29.57 -5.37 -3.22
N CYS A 459 30.71 -6.04 -3.41
CA CYS A 459 31.14 -7.25 -2.71
C CYS A 459 30.29 -8.52 -2.96
N SER A 460 29.83 -8.74 -4.20
CA SER A 460 29.04 -9.92 -4.58
C SER A 460 29.75 -11.24 -4.23
N THR A 461 28.98 -12.23 -3.80
CA THR A 461 29.42 -13.57 -3.41
C THR A 461 28.99 -14.66 -4.40
N ASP A 462 28.34 -14.28 -5.50
CA ASP A 462 27.98 -15.18 -6.59
C ASP A 462 28.96 -15.08 -7.79
N GLU A 463 28.58 -15.68 -8.91
CA GLU A 463 29.39 -15.73 -10.14
C GLU A 463 29.80 -14.35 -10.68
N THR A 464 29.15 -13.27 -10.25
CA THR A 464 29.49 -11.89 -10.64
C THR A 464 30.97 -11.58 -10.44
N ALA A 465 31.51 -11.98 -9.28
CA ALA A 465 32.89 -11.69 -8.88
C ALA A 465 33.93 -12.34 -9.80
N GLU A 466 33.58 -13.46 -10.42
CA GLU A 466 34.50 -14.24 -11.26
C GLU A 466 34.29 -13.98 -12.76
N ALA A 467 33.03 -13.81 -13.17
CA ALA A 467 32.65 -13.74 -14.58
C ALA A 467 32.75 -12.31 -15.14
N VAL A 468 32.23 -11.30 -14.44
CA VAL A 468 32.18 -9.92 -14.94
C VAL A 468 33.57 -9.31 -15.23
N PRO A 469 34.61 -9.51 -14.39
CA PRO A 469 35.95 -8.96 -14.66
C PRO A 469 36.60 -9.53 -15.92
N ARG A 470 36.11 -10.68 -16.42
CA ARG A 470 36.64 -11.34 -17.63
C ARG A 470 35.96 -10.85 -18.92
N ILE A 471 34.92 -10.03 -18.82
CA ILE A 471 34.20 -9.47 -19.98
C ILE A 471 35.08 -8.37 -20.61
N PRO A 472 35.54 -8.53 -21.87
CA PRO A 472 36.38 -7.54 -22.53
C PRO A 472 35.68 -6.18 -22.64
N GLY A 473 36.41 -5.10 -22.36
CA GLY A 473 35.92 -3.72 -22.45
C GLY A 473 35.10 -3.23 -21.26
N VAL A 474 34.72 -4.09 -20.30
CA VAL A 474 34.10 -3.66 -19.05
C VAL A 474 35.16 -3.06 -18.12
N VAL A 475 34.86 -1.89 -17.54
CA VAL A 475 35.62 -1.32 -16.43
C VAL A 475 35.03 -1.85 -15.13
N TYR A 476 35.66 -2.87 -14.57
CA TYR A 476 35.20 -3.51 -13.34
C TYR A 476 35.81 -2.87 -12.09
N LEU A 477 34.95 -2.43 -11.17
CA LEU A 477 35.31 -1.92 -9.85
C LEU A 477 34.65 -2.81 -8.79
N ARG A 478 35.40 -3.23 -7.77
CA ARG A 478 34.85 -4.03 -6.66
C ARG A 478 35.01 -3.30 -5.33
N ASN A 479 33.94 -3.18 -4.56
CA ASN A 479 33.96 -2.70 -3.18
C ASN A 479 34.39 -3.84 -2.24
N GLU A 480 35.11 -3.50 -1.17
CA GLU A 480 35.57 -4.48 -0.17
C GLU A 480 34.42 -4.92 0.77
N THR A 481 33.43 -4.05 0.94
CA THR A 481 32.26 -4.24 1.79
C THR A 481 31.00 -3.82 1.04
N ASN A 482 29.84 -4.34 1.42
CA ASN A 482 28.55 -3.89 0.89
C ASN A 482 28.28 -2.46 1.38
N SER A 483 28.58 -1.49 0.52
CA SER A 483 28.48 -0.05 0.77
C SER A 483 27.17 0.56 0.23
N GLY A 484 26.34 -0.25 -0.43
CA GLY A 484 25.04 0.13 -0.94
C GLY A 484 25.07 0.80 -2.31
N PHE A 485 23.87 1.08 -2.82
CA PHE A 485 23.64 1.65 -4.15
C PHE A 485 24.34 3.00 -4.32
N ILE A 486 24.13 3.91 -3.37
CA ILE A 486 24.64 5.29 -3.42
C ILE A 486 26.16 5.32 -3.54
N ALA A 487 26.86 4.57 -2.69
CA ALA A 487 28.32 4.53 -2.71
C ALA A 487 28.84 3.94 -4.01
N SER A 488 28.20 2.88 -4.52
CA SER A 488 28.57 2.22 -5.76
C SER A 488 28.37 3.13 -6.98
N CYS A 489 27.23 3.82 -7.06
CA CYS A 489 26.95 4.79 -8.11
C CYS A 489 27.94 5.97 -8.10
N ASN A 490 28.19 6.57 -6.93
CA ASN A 490 29.13 7.67 -6.80
C ASN A 490 30.56 7.27 -7.20
N ARG A 491 31.01 6.07 -6.79
CA ARG A 491 32.33 5.53 -7.18
C ARG A 491 32.43 5.30 -8.69
N GLY A 492 31.39 4.75 -9.30
CA GLY A 492 31.33 4.58 -10.76
C GLY A 492 31.35 5.92 -11.50
N ALA A 493 30.58 6.90 -11.01
CA ALA A 493 30.53 8.25 -11.57
C ALA A 493 31.88 8.98 -11.51
N GLU A 494 32.63 8.80 -10.42
CA GLU A 494 33.98 9.34 -10.28
C GLU A 494 34.91 8.77 -11.37
N LYS A 495 34.84 7.46 -11.61
CA LYS A 495 35.67 6.75 -12.60
C LYS A 495 35.29 7.05 -14.05
N GLY A 496 34.03 7.38 -14.33
CA GLY A 496 33.52 7.64 -15.68
C GLY A 496 34.31 8.70 -16.44
N ARG A 497 34.60 8.49 -17.72
CA ARG A 497 35.29 9.44 -18.60
C ARG A 497 34.35 10.23 -19.51
N GLY A 498 33.10 9.78 -19.63
CA GLY A 498 32.08 10.37 -20.48
C GLY A 498 31.67 11.77 -20.04
N LYS A 499 31.22 12.56 -21.02
CA LYS A 499 30.54 13.83 -20.80
C LYS A 499 29.22 13.62 -20.03
N TYR A 500 28.53 12.53 -20.33
CA TYR A 500 27.29 12.12 -19.66
C TYR A 500 27.53 10.88 -18.82
N LEU A 501 26.84 10.82 -17.67
CA LEU A 501 26.72 9.63 -16.85
C LEU A 501 25.33 9.03 -17.07
N VAL A 502 25.26 7.72 -17.20
CA VAL A 502 24.01 6.96 -17.16
C VAL A 502 24.07 6.03 -15.97
N PHE A 503 23.09 6.13 -15.08
CA PHE A 503 22.90 5.14 -14.01
C PHE A 503 21.87 4.13 -14.49
N LEU A 504 22.24 2.85 -14.44
CA LEU A 504 21.42 1.75 -14.92
C LEU A 504 21.51 0.57 -13.95
N ASN A 505 20.39 0.15 -13.39
CA ASN A 505 20.37 -1.00 -12.49
C ASN A 505 20.73 -2.30 -13.23
N ASN A 506 21.32 -3.26 -12.51
CA ASN A 506 21.74 -4.55 -13.08
C ASN A 506 20.56 -5.49 -13.42
N ASP A 507 19.36 -5.21 -12.91
CA ASP A 507 18.12 -5.95 -13.19
C ASP A 507 17.24 -5.24 -14.24
N THR A 508 17.89 -4.70 -15.27
CA THR A 508 17.24 -4.02 -16.39
C THR A 508 17.57 -4.66 -17.74
N LEU A 509 16.68 -4.47 -18.72
CA LEU A 509 16.93 -4.75 -20.14
C LEU A 509 16.56 -3.51 -20.95
N VAL A 510 17.53 -2.97 -21.67
CA VAL A 510 17.32 -1.78 -22.51
C VAL A 510 16.66 -2.16 -23.84
N ARG A 511 15.86 -1.25 -24.42
CA ARG A 511 15.24 -1.44 -25.74
C ARG A 511 15.96 -0.64 -26.84
N ASP A 512 15.60 -0.92 -28.10
CA ASP A 512 16.17 -0.23 -29.26
C ASP A 512 15.97 1.29 -29.15
N GLY A 513 17.01 2.05 -29.46
CA GLY A 513 16.98 3.51 -29.49
C GLY A 513 17.00 4.20 -28.12
N TRP A 514 17.08 3.45 -27.01
CA TRP A 514 16.96 4.03 -25.67
C TRP A 514 18.01 5.11 -25.40
N LEU A 515 19.28 4.80 -25.68
CA LEU A 515 20.40 5.70 -25.39
C LEU A 515 20.39 6.92 -26.31
N THR A 516 20.07 6.72 -27.60
CA THR A 516 19.92 7.78 -28.58
C THR A 516 18.88 8.80 -28.11
N ALA A 517 17.71 8.32 -27.66
CA ALA A 517 16.64 9.19 -27.19
C ALA A 517 17.04 10.03 -25.96
N LEU A 518 17.83 9.46 -25.04
CA LEU A 518 18.38 10.20 -23.90
C LEU A 518 19.35 11.30 -24.36
N VAL A 519 20.29 10.98 -25.25
CA VAL A 519 21.28 11.93 -25.77
C VAL A 519 20.63 13.06 -26.56
N ASP A 520 19.73 12.72 -27.49
CA ASP A 520 19.03 13.69 -28.34
C ASP A 520 18.24 14.70 -27.51
N THR A 521 17.68 14.26 -26.38
CA THR A 521 16.97 15.16 -25.45
C THR A 521 17.87 16.29 -24.92
N PHE A 522 19.14 16.01 -24.62
CA PHE A 522 20.10 17.04 -24.20
C PHE A 522 20.54 17.96 -25.36
N ALA A 523 20.51 17.47 -26.60
CA ALA A 523 20.77 18.31 -27.76
C ALA A 523 19.60 19.26 -28.05
N GLU A 524 18.37 18.83 -27.78
CA GLU A 524 17.15 19.59 -28.05
C GLU A 524 16.75 20.59 -26.95
N ASP A 525 16.97 20.27 -25.68
CA ASP A 525 16.68 21.15 -24.54
C ASP A 525 17.96 21.50 -23.77
N PRO A 526 18.56 22.70 -24.01
CA PRO A 526 19.77 23.14 -23.32
C PRO A 526 19.64 23.25 -21.80
N TYR A 527 18.42 23.27 -21.26
CA TYR A 527 18.16 23.31 -19.83
C TYR A 527 17.97 21.91 -19.21
N ALA A 528 17.98 20.84 -20.00
CA ALA A 528 17.92 19.48 -19.48
C ALA A 528 19.09 19.22 -18.53
N GLY A 529 18.76 18.80 -17.30
CA GLY A 529 19.73 18.39 -16.28
C GLY A 529 19.72 16.88 -16.09
N ILE A 530 18.52 16.29 -15.95
CA ILE A 530 18.33 14.84 -15.90
C ILE A 530 17.34 14.44 -17.00
N VAL A 531 17.61 13.33 -17.68
CA VAL A 531 16.66 12.69 -18.59
C VAL A 531 16.50 11.23 -18.17
N GLY A 532 15.29 10.85 -17.75
CA GLY A 532 14.95 9.49 -17.32
C GLY A 532 14.22 8.71 -18.39
N ALA A 533 14.44 7.39 -18.39
CA ALA A 533 13.76 6.45 -19.27
C ALA A 533 12.33 6.13 -18.80
N LYS A 534 11.51 5.63 -19.71
CA LYS A 534 10.26 4.93 -19.42
C LYS A 534 10.53 3.53 -18.94
N LEU A 535 10.10 3.24 -17.72
CA LEU A 535 10.28 1.95 -17.10
C LEU A 535 9.05 1.08 -17.30
N ILE A 536 9.26 -0.16 -17.71
CA ILE A 536 8.22 -1.14 -18.01
C ILE A 536 8.51 -2.41 -17.20
N TYR A 537 7.48 -3.02 -16.63
CA TYR A 537 7.62 -4.31 -15.99
C TYR A 537 7.88 -5.43 -17.02
N PRO A 538 8.48 -6.56 -16.63
CA PRO A 538 8.68 -7.70 -17.52
C PRO A 538 7.38 -8.27 -18.11
N ASP A 539 6.25 -8.04 -17.45
CA ASP A 539 4.91 -8.43 -17.92
C ASP A 539 4.28 -7.45 -18.92
N GLY A 540 5.01 -6.39 -19.30
CA GLY A 540 4.59 -5.38 -20.27
C GLY A 540 3.77 -4.23 -19.70
N ARG A 541 3.46 -4.21 -18.39
CA ARG A 541 2.77 -3.07 -17.76
C ARG A 541 3.72 -1.91 -17.51
N LEU A 542 3.21 -0.68 -17.53
CA LEU A 542 3.99 0.50 -17.20
C LEU A 542 4.43 0.45 -15.73
N GLN A 543 5.70 0.71 -15.47
CA GLN A 543 6.23 0.82 -14.11
C GLN A 543 6.34 2.28 -13.70
N GLU A 544 6.91 3.12 -14.56
CA GLU A 544 7.13 4.53 -14.29
C GLU A 544 7.17 5.34 -15.59
N ALA A 545 6.30 6.35 -15.66
CA ALA A 545 6.39 7.42 -16.64
C ALA A 545 6.84 8.73 -15.94
N GLY A 546 7.99 8.70 -15.29
CA GLY A 546 8.45 9.73 -14.37
C GLY A 546 7.69 9.76 -13.03
N GLY A 547 8.34 10.34 -12.04
CA GLY A 547 7.88 10.41 -10.66
C GLY A 547 7.25 11.75 -10.29
N VAL A 548 6.26 11.68 -9.39
CA VAL A 548 5.62 12.83 -8.75
C VAL A 548 5.95 12.81 -7.27
N ILE A 549 6.27 13.97 -6.70
CA ILE A 549 6.44 14.15 -5.26
C ILE A 549 5.30 15.02 -4.73
N TRP A 550 4.57 14.46 -3.78
CA TRP A 550 3.47 15.12 -3.10
C TRP A 550 3.96 16.03 -1.97
N ARG A 551 3.09 16.93 -1.50
CA ARG A 551 3.39 17.85 -0.40
C ARG A 551 3.87 17.17 0.89
N ASP A 552 3.44 15.94 1.15
CA ASP A 552 3.86 15.14 2.31
C ASP A 552 5.16 14.33 2.06
N ALA A 553 5.91 14.70 1.01
CA ALA A 553 7.09 14.02 0.51
C ALA A 553 6.87 12.58 0.02
N SER A 554 5.64 12.08 -0.06
CA SER A 554 5.41 10.76 -0.66
C SER A 554 5.63 10.79 -2.16
N GLY A 555 6.26 9.74 -2.69
CA GLY A 555 6.52 9.57 -4.11
C GLY A 555 5.46 8.71 -4.79
N TRP A 556 5.11 9.07 -6.02
CA TRP A 556 4.21 8.29 -6.87
C TRP A 556 4.78 8.14 -8.27
N ASN A 557 4.86 6.89 -8.73
CA ASN A 557 5.32 6.57 -10.08
C ASN A 557 4.11 6.71 -11.01
N TYR A 558 4.14 7.72 -11.88
CA TYR A 558 2.99 8.03 -12.71
C TYR A 558 2.72 6.91 -13.72
N GLY A 559 1.47 6.44 -13.77
CA GLY A 559 1.04 5.36 -14.67
C GLY A 559 1.41 3.94 -14.20
N LYS A 560 1.87 3.76 -12.96
CA LYS A 560 2.21 2.43 -12.42
C LYS A 560 1.07 1.43 -12.60
N PHE A 561 1.41 0.25 -13.14
CA PHE A 561 0.51 -0.85 -13.51
C PHE A 561 -0.49 -0.57 -14.65
N ASP A 562 -0.40 0.59 -15.30
CA ASP A 562 -1.25 0.95 -16.43
C ASP A 562 -0.67 0.45 -17.77
N ASP A 563 -1.40 0.68 -18.85
CA ASP A 563 -0.95 0.42 -20.22
C ASP A 563 0.11 1.45 -20.67
N PRO A 564 1.36 1.04 -20.97
CA PRO A 564 2.41 1.95 -21.40
C PRO A 564 2.15 2.59 -22.76
N ALA A 565 1.21 2.08 -23.58
CA ALA A 565 0.90 2.62 -24.91
C ALA A 565 -0.05 3.82 -24.86
N LYS A 566 -0.61 4.17 -23.69
CA LYS A 566 -1.55 5.28 -23.58
C LYS A 566 -0.90 6.64 -23.94
N PRO A 567 -1.59 7.51 -24.70
CA PRO A 567 -1.01 8.78 -25.17
C PRO A 567 -0.47 9.68 -24.05
N GLU A 568 -1.08 9.67 -22.87
CA GLU A 568 -0.64 10.47 -21.72
C GLU A 568 0.75 10.09 -21.18
N TYR A 569 1.28 8.92 -21.54
CA TYR A 569 2.61 8.48 -21.15
C TYR A 569 3.64 8.60 -22.26
N ASN A 570 3.22 8.93 -23.49
CA ASN A 570 4.07 8.91 -24.69
C ASN A 570 4.33 10.31 -25.24
N TYR A 571 4.73 11.24 -24.36
CA TYR A 571 5.32 12.52 -24.74
C TYR A 571 6.39 12.97 -23.73
N LEU A 572 7.43 13.64 -24.24
CA LEU A 572 8.49 14.26 -23.45
C LEU A 572 7.90 15.33 -22.51
N ARG A 573 8.20 15.25 -21.21
CA ARG A 573 7.71 16.22 -20.23
C ARG A 573 8.68 16.41 -19.07
N GLU A 574 8.52 17.55 -18.39
CA GLU A 574 9.13 17.77 -17.09
C GLU A 574 8.41 16.97 -16.01
N VAL A 575 9.17 16.39 -15.09
CA VAL A 575 8.71 15.58 -13.95
C VAL A 575 9.47 15.96 -12.69
N ASP A 576 8.99 15.53 -11.51
CA ASP A 576 9.66 15.89 -10.26
C ASP A 576 10.97 15.12 -10.07
N TYR A 577 10.98 13.84 -10.45
CA TYR A 577 12.15 12.99 -10.45
C TYR A 577 11.99 11.85 -11.48
N CYS A 578 13.09 11.17 -11.76
CA CYS A 578 13.12 9.89 -12.48
C CYS A 578 13.90 8.90 -11.63
N SER A 579 13.45 7.64 -11.58
CA SER A 579 14.14 6.60 -10.83
C SER A 579 15.58 6.41 -11.34
N ALA A 580 16.55 6.27 -10.42
CA ALA A 580 17.94 5.95 -10.80
C ALA A 580 18.13 4.54 -11.36
N ALA A 581 17.05 3.79 -11.58
CA ALA A 581 17.04 2.55 -12.33
C ALA A 581 17.48 2.73 -13.79
N ALA A 582 17.16 3.87 -14.42
CA ALA A 582 17.65 4.26 -15.75
C ALA A 582 17.50 5.78 -15.97
N LEU A 583 18.56 6.53 -15.72
CA LEU A 583 18.61 7.98 -16.00
C LEU A 583 19.97 8.45 -16.51
N MET A 584 19.98 9.56 -17.25
CA MET A 584 21.18 10.23 -17.75
C MET A 584 21.32 11.64 -17.17
N ILE A 585 22.54 12.04 -16.83
CA ILE A 585 22.89 13.37 -16.31
C ILE A 585 24.28 13.82 -16.84
N PRO A 586 24.51 15.11 -17.15
CA PRO A 586 25.85 15.60 -17.47
C PRO A 586 26.79 15.38 -16.27
N LYS A 587 27.97 14.81 -16.51
CA LYS A 587 28.94 14.49 -15.44
C LYS A 587 29.29 15.73 -14.61
N SER A 588 29.51 16.86 -15.28
CA SER A 588 29.83 18.14 -14.62
C SER A 588 28.71 18.62 -13.70
N LEU A 589 27.44 18.42 -14.10
CA LEU A 589 26.29 18.81 -13.30
C LEU A 589 26.16 17.89 -12.08
N PHE A 590 26.25 16.57 -12.28
CA PHE A 590 26.25 15.59 -11.18
C PHE A 590 27.31 15.92 -10.12
N GLN A 591 28.53 16.27 -10.56
CA GLN A 591 29.60 16.71 -9.66
C GLN A 591 29.28 18.02 -8.95
N SER A 592 28.76 19.02 -9.67
CA SER A 592 28.45 20.34 -9.08
C SER A 592 27.33 20.30 -8.04
N VAL A 593 26.38 19.37 -8.16
CA VAL A 593 25.29 19.20 -7.19
C VAL A 593 25.64 18.21 -6.07
N GLY A 594 26.87 17.69 -6.05
CA GLY A 594 27.37 16.81 -4.99
C GLY A 594 26.98 15.32 -5.14
N GLY A 595 26.50 14.91 -6.32
CA GLY A 595 26.11 13.52 -6.60
C GLY A 595 24.96 12.99 -5.75
N PHE A 596 24.88 11.66 -5.62
CA PHE A 596 23.91 11.01 -4.74
C PHE A 596 24.32 11.23 -3.28
N ASP A 597 23.39 11.71 -2.45
CA ASP A 597 23.70 12.09 -1.08
C ASP A 597 23.80 10.85 -0.15
N PRO A 598 24.94 10.63 0.53
CA PRO A 598 25.11 9.51 1.46
C PRO A 598 24.10 9.48 2.62
N ARG A 599 23.41 10.60 2.92
CA ARG A 599 22.34 10.64 3.93
C ARG A 599 21.19 9.68 3.63
N TYR A 600 21.00 9.31 2.37
CA TYR A 600 19.96 8.36 1.94
C TYR A 600 20.46 6.90 1.88
N ALA A 601 21.68 6.62 2.36
CA ALA A 601 22.22 5.28 2.32
C ALA A 601 21.36 4.28 3.13
N PRO A 602 21.20 3.03 2.66
CA PRO A 602 21.84 2.46 1.46
C PRO A 602 21.08 2.69 0.13
N ALA A 603 19.79 3.08 0.15
CA ALA A 603 18.99 3.46 -1.03
C ALA A 603 17.62 4.07 -0.63
N TYR A 604 16.84 4.46 -1.64
CA TYR A 604 15.58 5.22 -1.65
C TYR A 604 15.72 6.71 -1.33
N TYR A 605 15.06 7.56 -2.14
CA TYR A 605 15.11 9.03 -2.15
C TYR A 605 16.42 9.66 -2.64
N GLU A 606 17.47 8.89 -2.93
CA GLU A 606 18.72 9.41 -3.50
C GLU A 606 18.51 10.04 -4.88
N ASP A 607 17.65 9.44 -5.70
CA ASP A 607 17.29 9.90 -7.04
C ASP A 607 16.37 11.12 -6.99
N THR A 608 15.43 11.12 -6.06
CA THR A 608 14.50 12.20 -5.79
C THR A 608 15.26 13.44 -5.29
N ASP A 609 16.18 13.26 -4.34
CA ASP A 609 17.03 14.33 -3.82
C ASP A 609 17.97 14.89 -4.90
N LEU A 610 18.60 14.01 -5.71
CA LEU A 610 19.40 14.45 -6.84
C LEU A 610 18.58 15.29 -7.83
N ALA A 611 17.36 14.86 -8.15
CA ALA A 611 16.45 15.58 -9.03
C ALA A 611 16.09 16.97 -8.48
N PHE A 612 15.84 17.08 -7.18
CA PHE A 612 15.55 18.37 -6.53
C PHE A 612 16.77 19.30 -6.52
N LYS A 613 17.99 18.79 -6.27
CA LYS A 613 19.21 19.62 -6.40
C LYS A 613 19.42 20.12 -7.82
N VAL A 614 19.20 19.27 -8.82
CA VAL A 614 19.30 19.65 -10.24
C VAL A 614 18.29 20.73 -10.59
N ARG A 615 17.06 20.63 -10.09
CA ARG A 615 16.02 21.66 -10.25
C ARG A 615 16.36 22.95 -9.54
N GLN A 616 16.88 22.88 -8.31
CA GLN A 616 17.36 24.04 -7.56
C GLN A 616 18.53 24.74 -8.26
N ALA A 617 19.38 24.00 -8.98
CA ALA A 617 20.44 24.53 -9.83
C ALA A 617 19.93 25.18 -11.15
N GLY A 618 18.62 25.21 -11.38
CA GLY A 618 18.00 25.85 -12.55
C GLY A 618 17.87 24.96 -13.79
N HIS A 619 18.09 23.65 -13.64
CA HIS A 619 17.95 22.68 -14.71
C HIS A 619 16.63 21.89 -14.62
N LYS A 620 16.20 21.30 -15.73
CA LYS A 620 14.98 20.48 -15.79
C LYS A 620 15.26 19.02 -15.55
N VAL A 621 14.26 18.31 -15.05
CA VAL A 621 14.21 16.85 -14.99
C VAL A 621 13.16 16.39 -15.97
N LEU A 622 13.57 15.65 -17.00
CA LEU A 622 12.74 15.29 -18.14
C LEU A 622 12.52 13.77 -18.19
N TYR A 623 11.28 13.37 -18.42
CA TYR A 623 10.92 12.00 -18.76
C TYR A 623 10.88 11.84 -20.27
N GLN A 624 11.66 10.90 -20.83
CA GLN A 624 11.76 10.62 -22.26
C GLN A 624 11.09 9.28 -22.61
N PRO A 625 9.84 9.28 -23.13
CA PRO A 625 9.10 8.05 -23.41
C PRO A 625 9.70 7.16 -24.50
N LEU A 626 10.48 7.73 -25.43
CA LEU A 626 11.16 6.97 -26.48
C LEU A 626 12.34 6.15 -25.94
N SER A 627 12.84 6.48 -24.75
CA SER A 627 13.83 5.66 -24.05
C SER A 627 13.13 4.63 -23.19
N GLU A 628 12.93 3.42 -23.72
CA GLU A 628 12.26 2.35 -22.98
C GLU A 628 13.24 1.35 -22.35
N VAL A 629 13.02 1.04 -21.07
CA VAL A 629 13.81 0.07 -20.30
C VAL A 629 12.86 -0.85 -19.53
N ILE A 630 13.07 -2.15 -19.66
CA ILE A 630 12.38 -3.16 -18.86
C ILE A 630 13.13 -3.31 -17.53
N HIS A 631 12.44 -3.30 -16.40
CA HIS A 631 13.07 -3.35 -15.08
C HIS A 631 12.37 -4.36 -14.16
N TYR A 632 13.15 -5.30 -13.61
CA TYR A 632 12.68 -6.42 -12.79
C TYR A 632 12.61 -6.04 -11.30
N GLU A 633 11.77 -5.04 -10.97
CA GLU A 633 11.68 -4.44 -9.62
C GLU A 633 11.67 -5.45 -8.47
N GLY A 634 12.60 -5.29 -7.53
CA GLY A 634 12.65 -6.11 -6.31
C GLY A 634 13.32 -7.47 -6.47
N ALA A 635 13.85 -7.81 -7.65
CA ALA A 635 14.71 -8.98 -7.85
C ALA A 635 16.06 -8.86 -7.12
N THR A 636 16.59 -7.63 -7.00
CA THR A 636 17.88 -7.33 -6.35
C THR A 636 17.72 -6.61 -5.00
N GLY A 637 16.70 -5.75 -4.86
CA GLY A 637 16.44 -4.94 -3.65
C GLY A 637 15.53 -5.58 -2.58
N GLY A 638 14.94 -6.75 -2.86
CA GLY A 638 13.97 -7.42 -1.98
C GLY A 638 12.55 -6.82 -2.05
N THR A 639 11.53 -7.67 -1.87
CA THR A 639 10.11 -7.29 -1.96
C THR A 639 9.43 -7.04 -0.61
N ASP A 640 10.11 -7.35 0.50
CA ASP A 640 9.56 -7.27 1.86
C ASP A 640 9.74 -5.85 2.47
N PRO A 641 8.67 -5.16 2.90
CA PRO A 641 8.77 -3.90 3.64
C PRO A 641 9.27 -4.06 5.09
N ALA A 642 9.25 -5.28 5.65
CA ALA A 642 9.66 -5.57 7.02
C ALA A 642 11.13 -6.03 7.13
N THR A 643 11.74 -6.49 6.02
CA THR A 643 13.17 -6.86 5.95
C THR A 643 13.81 -6.38 4.65
N GLY A 644 15.04 -5.84 4.70
CA GLY A 644 15.78 -5.36 3.53
C GLY A 644 15.76 -3.84 3.32
N THR A 645 16.19 -3.39 2.14
CA THR A 645 16.46 -1.98 1.81
C THR A 645 15.20 -1.10 1.86
N LYS A 646 13.99 -1.67 1.66
CA LYS A 646 12.71 -0.94 1.64
C LYS A 646 12.31 -0.27 2.96
N LYS A 647 12.85 -0.70 4.10
CA LYS A 647 12.65 0.01 5.39
C LYS A 647 13.18 1.44 5.35
N HIS A 648 14.23 1.68 4.55
CA HIS A 648 14.89 2.98 4.44
C HIS A 648 14.05 3.99 3.65
N GLN A 649 13.17 3.56 2.75
CA GLN A 649 12.25 4.43 2.03
C GLN A 649 11.47 5.34 2.98
N GLY A 650 11.12 4.77 4.12
CA GLY A 650 10.54 5.49 5.22
C GLY A 650 11.43 6.60 5.80
N ILE A 651 12.50 6.18 6.46
CA ILE A 651 13.47 7.04 7.15
C ILE A 651 13.95 8.17 6.24
N ASN A 652 14.22 7.82 4.99
CA ASN A 652 14.71 8.70 3.95
C ASN A 652 13.64 9.69 3.48
N ARG A 653 12.35 9.31 3.51
CA ARG A 653 11.25 10.26 3.28
C ARG A 653 11.26 11.38 4.30
N SER A 654 11.45 11.10 5.59
CA SER A 654 11.54 12.17 6.61
C SER A 654 12.72 13.09 6.34
N THR A 655 13.88 12.49 6.10
CA THR A 655 15.13 13.23 5.81
C THR A 655 14.95 14.14 4.58
N PHE A 656 14.29 13.62 3.54
CA PHE A 656 13.93 14.38 2.35
C PHE A 656 12.89 15.47 2.66
N ALA A 657 11.85 15.16 3.44
CA ALA A 657 10.81 16.10 3.83
C ALA A 657 11.38 17.30 4.60
N GLU A 658 12.29 17.04 5.53
CA GLU A 658 13.01 18.07 6.29
C GLU A 658 13.92 18.90 5.39
N THR A 659 14.69 18.25 4.51
CA THR A 659 15.64 18.93 3.61
C THR A 659 14.91 19.85 2.61
N TRP A 660 13.78 19.40 2.07
CA TRP A 660 13.05 20.08 0.98
C TRP A 660 11.73 20.71 1.43
N ALA A 661 11.54 20.94 2.73
CA ALA A 661 10.28 21.44 3.32
C ALA A 661 9.73 22.69 2.61
N ALA A 662 10.61 23.64 2.28
CA ALA A 662 10.23 24.88 1.59
C ALA A 662 9.67 24.63 0.18
N GLU A 663 10.25 23.70 -0.58
CA GLU A 663 9.76 23.36 -1.91
C GLU A 663 8.49 22.51 -1.83
N LEU A 664 8.42 21.58 -0.88
CA LEU A 664 7.28 20.68 -0.69
C LEU A 664 5.97 21.42 -0.43
N VAL A 665 6.00 22.58 0.24
CA VAL A 665 4.81 23.42 0.45
C VAL A 665 4.13 23.78 -0.88
N THR A 666 4.92 23.96 -1.95
CA THR A 666 4.41 24.31 -3.29
C THR A 666 3.85 23.13 -4.07
N LYS A 667 4.14 21.89 -3.64
CA LYS A 667 3.69 20.66 -4.31
C LYS A 667 2.19 20.42 -4.09
N PRO A 668 1.52 19.69 -5.00
CA PRO A 668 0.13 19.30 -4.83
C PRO A 668 -0.08 18.40 -3.61
N THR A 669 -1.29 18.41 -3.05
CA THR A 669 -1.70 17.47 -2.01
C THR A 669 -1.70 16.05 -2.57
N SER A 670 -1.34 15.06 -1.74
CA SER A 670 -1.30 13.67 -2.17
C SER A 670 -2.62 13.22 -2.81
N GLY A 671 -2.52 12.51 -3.94
CA GLY A 671 -3.66 12.02 -4.74
C GLY A 671 -4.24 13.02 -5.75
N ASP A 672 -3.91 14.31 -5.69
CA ASP A 672 -4.40 15.29 -6.68
C ASP A 672 -3.50 15.33 -7.93
N ALA A 673 -3.81 14.47 -8.91
CA ALA A 673 -3.13 14.42 -10.19
C ALA A 673 -3.68 15.42 -11.24
N ALA A 674 -4.56 16.37 -10.87
CA ALA A 674 -5.17 17.28 -11.84
C ALA A 674 -4.15 18.17 -12.55
N PHE A 675 -3.05 18.53 -11.88
CA PHE A 675 -1.99 19.39 -12.41
C PHE A 675 -1.32 18.81 -13.68
N LEU A 676 -1.25 17.48 -13.82
CA LEU A 676 -0.67 16.82 -15.01
C LEU A 676 -1.42 17.15 -16.30
N ARG A 677 -2.68 17.60 -16.19
CA ARG A 677 -3.55 17.97 -17.33
C ARG A 677 -3.68 19.49 -17.51
N GLN A 678 -3.06 20.28 -16.64
CA GLN A 678 -3.17 21.73 -16.65
C GLN A 678 -1.90 22.38 -17.23
N ALA A 679 -2.07 23.54 -17.87
CA ALA A 679 -0.93 24.36 -18.25
C ALA A 679 -0.32 25.00 -16.99
N PRO A 680 0.99 25.33 -17.01
CA PRO A 680 1.60 26.10 -15.94
C PRO A 680 0.85 27.41 -15.66
N THR A 681 0.96 27.93 -14.44
CA THR A 681 0.30 29.18 -14.04
C THR A 681 0.61 30.33 -15.00
N GLY A 682 -0.42 31.02 -15.49
CA GLY A 682 -0.28 32.09 -16.49
C GLY A 682 -0.10 31.62 -17.93
N ARG A 683 -0.10 30.30 -18.18
CA ARG A 683 -0.03 29.69 -19.52
C ARG A 683 -1.39 29.10 -19.90
N LYS A 684 -1.47 28.56 -21.12
CA LYS A 684 -2.73 28.09 -21.73
C LYS A 684 -2.56 26.66 -22.21
N ASN A 685 -3.64 25.89 -22.16
CA ASN A 685 -3.81 24.66 -22.91
C ASN A 685 -4.24 25.04 -24.33
N ILE A 686 -3.42 24.73 -25.33
CA ILE A 686 -3.66 25.06 -26.73
C ILE A 686 -3.80 23.75 -27.50
N LEU A 687 -4.97 23.53 -28.08
CA LEU A 687 -5.21 22.44 -29.02
C LEU A 687 -4.99 22.95 -30.44
N VAL A 688 -4.08 22.31 -31.17
CA VAL A 688 -3.82 22.57 -32.59
C VAL A 688 -4.30 21.35 -33.37
N ILE A 689 -5.24 21.57 -34.28
CA ILE A 689 -5.73 20.55 -35.22
C ILE A 689 -5.29 20.97 -36.61
N ASP A 690 -4.58 20.09 -37.30
CA ASP A 690 -4.17 20.27 -38.69
C ASP A 690 -4.56 19.02 -39.49
N HIS A 691 -4.67 19.14 -40.81
CA HIS A 691 -5.16 18.03 -41.63
C HIS A 691 -4.20 16.83 -41.66
N TYR A 692 -2.89 17.08 -41.55
CA TYR A 692 -1.82 16.08 -41.52
C TYR A 692 -0.77 16.39 -40.45
N VAL A 693 0.03 15.39 -40.08
CA VAL A 693 1.22 15.60 -39.24
C VAL A 693 2.24 16.47 -39.99
N PRO A 694 2.74 17.57 -39.41
CA PRO A 694 3.72 18.44 -40.05
C PRO A 694 4.99 17.67 -40.40
N SER A 695 5.35 17.68 -41.69
CA SER A 695 6.61 17.16 -42.24
C SER A 695 7.53 18.33 -42.65
N PRO A 696 8.24 18.98 -41.71
CA PRO A 696 8.88 20.29 -41.92
C PRO A 696 9.97 20.34 -42.99
N ASP A 697 10.50 19.18 -43.39
CA ASP A 697 11.49 18.97 -44.45
C ASP A 697 10.86 18.70 -45.84
N ARG A 698 9.53 18.50 -45.92
CA ARG A 698 8.84 18.14 -47.16
C ARG A 698 8.07 19.29 -47.79
N ASP A 699 7.49 20.18 -46.99
CA ASP A 699 6.71 21.30 -47.51
C ASP A 699 6.72 22.53 -46.59
N SER A 700 6.47 23.70 -47.20
CA SER A 700 6.50 24.99 -46.51
C SER A 700 5.36 25.20 -45.50
N GLY A 701 4.22 24.53 -45.68
CA GLY A 701 3.08 24.61 -44.76
C GLY A 701 3.39 23.86 -43.46
N SER A 702 3.89 22.64 -43.59
CA SER A 702 4.41 21.83 -42.50
C SER A 702 5.52 22.54 -41.74
N LEU A 703 6.49 23.13 -42.44
CA LEU A 703 7.57 23.89 -41.80
C LEU A 703 7.00 25.04 -40.95
N ARG A 704 6.06 25.80 -41.51
CA ARG A 704 5.41 26.90 -40.78
C ARG A 704 4.65 26.38 -39.55
N MET A 705 3.83 25.34 -39.68
CA MET A 705 3.09 24.78 -38.56
C MET A 705 4.02 24.27 -37.46
N PHE A 706 5.07 23.53 -37.83
CA PHE A 706 6.08 23.06 -36.89
C PHE A 706 6.74 24.21 -36.12
N GLN A 707 7.10 25.32 -36.79
CA GLN A 707 7.64 26.50 -36.10
C GLN A 707 6.63 27.16 -35.17
N VAL A 708 5.34 27.21 -35.54
CA VAL A 708 4.27 27.72 -34.66
C VAL A 708 4.17 26.85 -33.39
N LEU A 709 4.16 25.52 -33.53
CA LEU A 709 4.14 24.60 -32.39
C LEU A 709 5.36 24.82 -31.47
N LYS A 710 6.55 24.98 -32.05
CA LYS A 710 7.78 25.29 -31.30
C LYS A 710 7.67 26.61 -30.55
N LEU A 711 7.19 27.67 -31.19
CA LEU A 711 7.02 28.99 -30.56
C LEU A 711 6.02 28.93 -29.40
N LEU A 712 4.89 28.23 -29.56
CA LEU A 712 3.91 28.06 -28.49
C LEU A 712 4.51 27.31 -27.28
N ARG A 713 5.32 26.27 -27.53
CA ARG A 713 6.06 25.55 -26.48
C ARG A 713 7.11 26.45 -25.81
N GLN A 714 7.86 27.24 -26.59
CA GLN A 714 8.86 28.19 -26.06
C GLN A 714 8.24 29.31 -25.22
N LEU A 715 7.01 29.72 -25.56
CA LEU A 715 6.19 30.61 -24.75
C LEU A 715 5.60 29.91 -23.51
N GLY A 716 5.96 28.66 -23.22
CA GLY A 716 5.53 27.92 -22.04
C GLY A 716 4.09 27.43 -22.07
N HIS A 717 3.40 27.49 -23.21
CA HIS A 717 2.06 26.92 -23.33
C HIS A 717 2.11 25.39 -23.40
N ARG A 718 1.08 24.74 -22.86
CA ARG A 718 0.87 23.30 -23.08
C ARG A 718 0.17 23.16 -24.43
N VAL A 719 0.84 22.52 -25.38
CA VAL A 719 0.34 22.36 -26.74
C VAL A 719 0.00 20.90 -26.98
N THR A 720 -1.23 20.62 -27.37
CA THR A 720 -1.66 19.32 -27.88
C THR A 720 -1.85 19.44 -29.37
N PHE A 721 -1.15 18.63 -30.15
CA PHE A 721 -1.33 18.54 -31.60
C PHE A 721 -2.12 17.27 -31.94
N ILE A 722 -3.13 17.40 -32.80
CA ILE A 722 -3.91 16.26 -33.31
C ILE A 722 -4.04 16.40 -34.83
N PRO A 723 -3.51 15.46 -35.62
CA PRO A 723 -3.80 15.43 -37.03
C PRO A 723 -5.23 14.92 -37.25
N ASP A 724 -6.03 15.62 -38.05
CA ASP A 724 -7.43 15.26 -38.36
C ASP A 724 -7.53 13.86 -38.99
N ASN A 725 -6.53 13.48 -39.79
CA ASN A 725 -6.48 12.16 -40.42
C ASN A 725 -6.01 11.03 -39.48
N LEU A 726 -5.61 11.33 -38.25
CA LEU A 726 -5.08 10.39 -37.24
C LEU A 726 -3.92 9.50 -37.76
N ALA A 727 -3.22 9.93 -38.80
CA ALA A 727 -2.19 9.12 -39.43
C ALA A 727 -0.92 9.09 -38.58
N ASN A 728 -0.37 7.88 -38.40
CA ASN A 728 0.98 7.67 -37.87
C ASN A 728 1.97 7.76 -39.03
N VAL A 729 2.69 8.87 -39.15
CA VAL A 729 3.63 9.17 -40.25
C VAL A 729 5.05 9.25 -39.69
N ALA A 730 5.74 8.11 -39.65
CA ALA A 730 7.16 8.08 -39.32
C ALA A 730 7.99 8.88 -40.36
N PRO A 731 9.06 9.60 -39.95
CA PRO A 731 9.60 9.71 -38.58
C PRO A 731 8.98 10.84 -37.74
N TYR A 732 7.93 11.52 -38.22
CA TYR A 732 7.36 12.71 -37.58
C TYR A 732 6.41 12.40 -36.42
N THR A 733 6.00 11.14 -36.31
CA THR A 733 5.25 10.59 -35.17
C THR A 733 6.13 9.58 -34.44
N GLY A 734 6.49 9.92 -33.20
CA GLY A 734 7.38 9.15 -32.32
C GLY A 734 7.40 9.79 -30.95
#